data_AF-X0Q2W6-F1
#
_entry.id   AF-X0Q2W6-F1
#
_cell.length_a   1.000
_cell.length_b   1.000
_cell.length_c   1.000
_cell.angle_alpha   90.00
_cell.angle_beta   90.00
_cell.angle_gamma   90.00
#
_symmetry.space_group_name_H-M   'P 1'
#
loop_
_entity.id
_entity.type
_entity.pdbx_description
1 polymer ?
#
loop_
_entity_poly.entity_id
_entity_poly.type
_entity_poly.pdbx_seq_one_letter_code
_entity_poly.pdbx_strand_id
1 'polypeptide(L)'
;MDQTARPPTATPPAAPGTYEASLSRSIGVGGNILITLSSISPASSVFILGGSALALFGTGVFWAFLIAGIVSILIAFCYAELASAYPVAGGDYSLVSRALGPAFGIATFFISLISLPLIIAVFALGVADYLGVAIHGLSPQQTALAVVVITTVTACFDIRTNAWLTGVFLGVEMAALALLTVLGFVHMERPLTSLLSAEVLDPGTGNLAPLAISGLMLAVTQGIFAYNGYGGAVYFAEETKNAARSIAKAVIWSAAITVATELVPLIAILVGARSQTELFGSSLPVEAFLTERAGHAVAMVVLLSIALAVINAIIAITLQAGRLLYAAARDRALPGTVAAPLQTVSTKGRVPVLATVVMGAIAFAACFVPLDVLLTATGSTLTFTYLFIALAAINHRRGGATRTGYRMPLWPLAPGVCIAALGLVFVVTLLDPEQWLSLGISLGLVAAGFVYYALYLRPRKNTHLLLLNAAPGGELLMLDLLLTNGVVRTFDPTCRAEAVGIEDGLIRYVGAAADAPVALRTIDLRGRLVTPGIIDSHNHLLLGFDPDAVSLEGAQDLTEVRRRIGAHAATRPDLDWICAENAVYSVVTGRRPNAADLRGLTDRPVFITTYDQHSVWLNDAALRVLGIDRGTQIPWGRPEFDDGGLPTGWVTDFYTSAMTRAGLAGLQRDIPMYSPDRRYRRITSSLEMATASGITTVVEPQVPLAELDLMYRARAEGRMNSRVITALFHPVGADAEFRRDLREAVDSAPVDDMLRLGPVKLYADDVIEPHTAAMLSDYANRPGHRGAPSLPPHEFTAMLTELDRLGFQTHTHATGDWGIRLALDSIEHAGRVNGTADRRHGIVHVECLHPEDLPRFRELGVVAAMQPRHCSPDLVAGTWMENVGEDRWDRAWRFRSLAESGAALAFSSDWQVGEMDPLVGLYSALTRSGLDGRTDWTPFERMDLDSALRAYTRGGAWAWHAEDELGVIRPGARADLVVWSADLYRLEPGQLLDQRADLTLVGGAVVHDADSVSAGADVPFAGSGAAGHTCSHG
;
A
#
# COMPACT_ATOMS: atom_id res chain seq x y z
N MET A 1 -16.58 25.72 37.35
CA MET A 1 -15.78 26.91 37.72
C MET A 1 -14.34 26.54 37.42
N ASP A 2 -13.62 27.07 36.45
CA ASP A 2 -13.79 28.26 35.62
C ASP A 2 -13.05 27.97 34.31
N GLN A 3 -13.75 27.93 33.17
CA GLN A 3 -13.13 27.82 31.84
C GLN A 3 -13.45 29.10 31.11
N THR A 4 -12.45 29.97 31.00
CA THR A 4 -12.50 31.18 30.19
C THR A 4 -12.60 30.77 28.71
N ALA A 5 -13.83 30.87 28.18
CA ALA A 5 -14.13 30.65 26.77
C ALA A 5 -13.43 31.72 25.90
N ARG A 6 -12.52 31.29 25.02
CA ARG A 6 -12.16 32.09 23.84
C ARG A 6 -13.37 32.12 22.90
N PRO A 7 -13.74 33.27 22.32
CA PRO A 7 -14.82 33.33 21.35
C PRO A 7 -14.43 32.52 20.10
N PRO A 8 -15.40 31.87 19.43
CA PRO A 8 -15.11 31.15 18.20
C PRO A 8 -14.59 32.16 17.17
N THR A 9 -13.36 31.95 16.70
CA THR A 9 -12.81 32.65 15.54
C THR A 9 -13.74 32.41 14.36
N ALA A 10 -14.38 33.47 13.87
CA ALA A 10 -15.20 33.43 12.67
C ALA A 10 -14.34 32.95 11.50
N THR A 11 -14.70 31.79 10.94
CA THR A 11 -14.11 31.26 9.72
C THR A 11 -14.32 32.26 8.57
N PRO A 12 -13.32 32.52 7.70
CA PRO A 12 -13.52 33.38 6.55
C PRO A 12 -14.66 32.86 5.65
N PRO A 13 -15.43 33.73 4.99
CA PRO A 13 -16.51 33.29 4.11
C PRO A 13 -15.98 32.41 2.97
N ALA A 14 -16.65 31.28 2.71
CA ALA A 14 -16.32 30.35 1.64
C ALA A 14 -16.24 31.04 0.28
N ALA A 15 -15.29 30.59 -0.57
CA ALA A 15 -15.12 31.12 -1.92
C ALA A 15 -16.42 30.95 -2.76
N PRO A 16 -16.67 31.84 -3.74
CA PRO A 16 -17.86 31.73 -4.58
C PRO A 16 -17.90 30.37 -5.30
N GLY A 17 -18.96 29.57 -5.09
CA GLY A 17 -19.14 28.26 -5.72
C GLY A 17 -18.81 27.03 -4.85
N THR A 18 -18.54 27.22 -3.56
CA THR A 18 -18.15 26.15 -2.62
C THR A 18 -18.91 26.21 -1.28
N TYR A 19 -19.21 25.07 -0.62
CA TYR A 19 -19.81 25.01 0.74
C TYR A 19 -19.00 24.16 1.74
N GLU A 20 -18.76 24.61 2.97
CA GLU A 20 -18.04 23.80 3.97
C GLU A 20 -18.71 22.43 4.21
N ALA A 21 -17.94 21.35 4.07
CA ALA A 21 -18.41 20.00 4.35
C ALA A 21 -18.78 19.86 5.84
N SER A 22 -20.07 19.81 6.14
CA SER A 22 -20.60 19.79 7.50
C SER A 22 -20.62 18.40 8.16
N LEU A 23 -20.29 17.34 7.40
CA LEU A 23 -20.40 15.93 7.81
C LEU A 23 -19.00 15.33 8.07
N SER A 24 -18.83 14.56 9.16
CA SER A 24 -17.52 14.00 9.54
C SER A 24 -17.15 12.74 8.74
N ARG A 25 -15.95 12.70 8.15
CA ARG A 25 -15.35 11.53 7.47
C ARG A 25 -14.94 10.44 8.46
N SER A 26 -15.88 9.60 8.89
CA SER A 26 -15.62 8.52 9.86
C SER A 26 -15.79 7.10 9.32
N ILE A 27 -16.32 6.92 8.10
CA ILE A 27 -16.79 5.63 7.60
C ILE A 27 -15.78 5.04 6.60
N GLY A 28 -15.28 3.83 6.86
CA GLY A 28 -14.47 3.06 5.90
C GLY A 28 -15.33 2.30 4.88
N VAL A 29 -14.72 1.63 3.89
CA VAL A 29 -15.42 0.86 2.84
C VAL A 29 -16.41 -0.15 3.44
N GLY A 30 -15.97 -0.96 4.41
CA GLY A 30 -16.83 -1.95 5.06
C GLY A 30 -18.02 -1.32 5.80
N GLY A 31 -17.82 -0.19 6.47
CA GLY A 31 -18.91 0.54 7.12
C GLY A 31 -19.94 1.07 6.12
N ASN A 32 -19.50 1.58 4.97
CA ASN A 32 -20.41 2.04 3.91
C ASN A 32 -21.18 0.86 3.29
N ILE A 33 -20.52 -0.29 3.04
CA ILE A 33 -21.18 -1.52 2.57
C ILE A 33 -22.28 -1.95 3.55
N LEU A 34 -22.00 -2.00 4.86
CA LEU A 34 -22.99 -2.40 5.86
C LEU A 34 -24.20 -1.47 5.91
N ILE A 35 -23.98 -0.15 5.88
CA ILE A 35 -25.07 0.84 5.87
C ILE A 35 -25.88 0.73 4.57
N THR A 36 -25.21 0.53 3.44
CA THR A 36 -25.86 0.38 2.13
C THR A 36 -26.67 -0.91 2.06
N LEU A 37 -26.11 -2.04 2.47
CA LEU A 37 -26.82 -3.32 2.54
C LEU A 37 -28.02 -3.25 3.48
N SER A 38 -27.90 -2.54 4.60
CA SER A 38 -29.04 -2.32 5.48
C SER A 38 -30.13 -1.46 4.87
N SER A 39 -29.80 -0.52 3.97
CA SER A 39 -30.82 0.27 3.27
C SER A 39 -31.54 -0.51 2.17
N ILE A 40 -30.84 -1.49 1.57
CA ILE A 40 -31.44 -2.44 0.62
C ILE A 40 -32.32 -3.42 1.40
N SER A 41 -31.79 -3.95 2.50
CA SER A 41 -32.36 -4.99 3.34
C SER A 41 -32.79 -6.23 2.53
N PRO A 42 -31.82 -7.09 2.15
CA PRO A 42 -32.10 -8.24 1.30
C PRO A 42 -33.21 -9.18 1.82
N ALA A 43 -33.41 -9.33 3.13
CA ALA A 43 -34.52 -10.13 3.64
C ALA A 43 -35.86 -9.41 3.47
N SER A 44 -35.90 -8.09 3.67
CA SER A 44 -37.11 -7.31 3.37
C SER A 44 -37.48 -7.46 1.90
N SER A 45 -36.49 -7.39 1.01
CA SER A 45 -36.66 -7.62 -0.42
C SER A 45 -37.17 -9.04 -0.72
N VAL A 46 -36.58 -10.10 -0.15
CA VAL A 46 -37.05 -11.48 -0.39
C VAL A 46 -38.46 -11.73 0.14
N PHE A 47 -38.75 -11.26 1.36
CA PHE A 47 -40.01 -11.56 2.03
C PHE A 47 -41.15 -10.73 1.44
N ILE A 48 -40.99 -9.40 1.40
CA ILE A 48 -42.04 -8.50 0.92
C ILE A 48 -42.08 -8.53 -0.61
N LEU A 49 -41.01 -8.09 -1.28
CA LEU A 49 -41.03 -7.90 -2.73
C LEU A 49 -40.95 -9.24 -3.49
N GLY A 50 -40.11 -10.16 -3.03
CA GLY A 50 -39.98 -11.51 -3.57
C GLY A 50 -41.22 -12.35 -3.30
N GLY A 51 -41.79 -12.26 -2.09
CA GLY A 51 -43.07 -12.89 -1.76
C GLY A 51 -44.21 -12.41 -2.65
N SER A 52 -44.39 -11.10 -2.80
CA SER A 52 -45.38 -10.56 -3.75
C SER A 52 -45.10 -10.97 -5.19
N ALA A 53 -43.83 -11.02 -5.61
CA ALA A 53 -43.47 -11.46 -6.97
C ALA A 53 -43.79 -12.94 -7.20
N LEU A 54 -43.58 -13.79 -6.20
CA LEU A 54 -43.94 -15.22 -6.26
C LEU A 54 -45.44 -15.41 -6.42
N ALA A 55 -46.25 -14.64 -5.69
CA ALA A 55 -47.71 -14.68 -5.82
C ALA A 55 -48.19 -14.22 -7.21
N LEU A 56 -47.59 -13.14 -7.74
CA LEU A 56 -48.02 -12.53 -9.00
C LEU A 56 -47.48 -13.20 -10.26
N PHE A 57 -46.26 -13.77 -10.21
CA PHE A 57 -45.52 -14.22 -11.39
C PHE A 57 -45.02 -15.67 -11.30
N GLY A 58 -45.28 -16.36 -10.19
CA GLY A 58 -44.93 -17.77 -9.99
C GLY A 58 -43.45 -18.06 -10.19
N THR A 59 -43.13 -19.09 -10.98
CA THR A 59 -41.73 -19.47 -11.27
C THR A 59 -41.03 -18.47 -12.20
N GLY A 60 -41.77 -17.57 -12.87
CA GLY A 60 -41.21 -16.49 -13.67
C GLY A 60 -40.29 -15.55 -12.88
N VAL A 61 -40.43 -15.53 -11.56
CA VAL A 61 -39.54 -14.82 -10.62
C VAL A 61 -38.07 -15.19 -10.84
N PHE A 62 -37.76 -16.45 -11.15
CA PHE A 62 -36.37 -16.88 -11.40
C PHE A 62 -35.72 -16.07 -12.54
N TRP A 63 -36.34 -16.07 -13.72
CA TRP A 63 -35.82 -15.33 -14.87
C TRP A 63 -35.87 -13.83 -14.65
N ALA A 64 -36.94 -13.33 -14.04
CA ALA A 64 -37.11 -11.92 -13.76
C ALA A 64 -35.99 -11.37 -12.86
N PHE A 65 -35.72 -12.03 -11.73
CA PHE A 65 -34.68 -11.62 -10.79
C PHE A 65 -33.28 -11.89 -11.36
N LEU A 66 -33.07 -12.94 -12.14
CA LEU A 66 -31.78 -13.13 -12.82
C LEU A 66 -31.47 -11.97 -13.80
N ILE A 67 -32.44 -11.59 -14.64
CA ILE A 67 -32.29 -10.47 -15.57
C ILE A 67 -32.10 -9.16 -14.81
N ALA A 68 -32.92 -8.91 -13.79
CA ALA A 68 -32.82 -7.72 -12.95
C ALA A 68 -31.46 -7.62 -12.23
N GLY A 69 -30.91 -8.76 -11.80
CA GLY A 69 -29.60 -8.84 -11.15
C GLY A 69 -28.48 -8.46 -12.13
N ILE A 70 -28.53 -8.97 -13.35
CA ILE A 70 -27.58 -8.59 -14.42
C ILE A 70 -27.66 -7.08 -14.69
N VAL A 71 -28.88 -6.55 -14.90
CA VAL A 71 -29.09 -5.11 -15.11
C VAL A 71 -28.54 -4.30 -13.92
N SER A 72 -28.77 -4.76 -12.69
CA SER A 72 -28.32 -4.08 -11.48
C SER A 72 -26.80 -4.05 -11.35
N ILE A 73 -26.09 -5.14 -11.67
CA ILE A 73 -24.61 -5.15 -11.67
C ILE A 73 -24.04 -4.21 -12.73
N LEU A 74 -24.62 -4.19 -13.93
CA LEU A 74 -24.19 -3.28 -15.00
C LEU A 74 -24.44 -1.81 -14.64
N ILE A 75 -25.58 -1.51 -14.00
CA ILE A 75 -25.86 -0.17 -13.45
C ILE A 75 -24.92 0.15 -12.28
N ALA A 76 -24.59 -0.81 -11.42
CA ALA A 76 -23.61 -0.63 -10.35
C ALA A 76 -22.22 -0.24 -10.89
N PHE A 77 -21.80 -0.77 -12.04
CA PHE A 77 -20.58 -0.29 -12.70
C PHE A 77 -20.67 1.17 -13.16
N CYS A 78 -21.84 1.59 -13.67
CA CYS A 78 -22.09 2.98 -14.04
C CYS A 78 -22.04 3.90 -12.82
N TYR A 79 -22.70 3.51 -11.73
CA TYR A 79 -22.64 4.21 -10.44
C TYR A 79 -21.23 4.30 -9.90
N ALA A 80 -20.49 3.19 -9.89
CA ALA A 80 -19.13 3.13 -9.36
C ALA A 80 -18.20 4.11 -10.07
N GLU A 81 -18.29 4.22 -11.40
CA GLU A 81 -17.52 5.17 -12.18
C GLU A 81 -17.95 6.63 -11.93
N LEU A 82 -19.25 6.92 -12.00
CA LEU A 82 -19.78 8.26 -11.79
C LEU A 82 -19.53 8.77 -10.36
N ALA A 83 -19.73 7.93 -9.35
CA ALA A 83 -19.50 8.26 -7.95
C ALA A 83 -18.02 8.44 -7.63
N SER A 84 -17.14 7.69 -8.29
CA SER A 84 -15.68 7.89 -8.18
C SER A 84 -15.23 9.19 -8.84
N ALA A 85 -15.92 9.62 -9.92
CA ALA A 85 -15.68 10.90 -10.57
C ALA A 85 -16.19 12.10 -9.76
N TYR A 86 -17.32 11.92 -9.06
CA TYR A 86 -18.02 12.98 -8.34
C TYR A 86 -18.39 12.54 -6.90
N PRO A 87 -17.42 12.46 -5.97
CA PRO A 87 -17.66 11.99 -4.59
C PRO A 87 -18.30 13.07 -3.71
N VAL A 88 -19.53 13.46 -4.02
CA VAL A 88 -20.28 14.51 -3.31
C VAL A 88 -21.60 13.95 -2.76
N ALA A 89 -22.06 14.47 -1.61
CA ALA A 89 -23.39 14.09 -1.12
C ALA A 89 -24.49 14.70 -2.01
N GLY A 90 -25.59 13.95 -2.14
CA GLY A 90 -26.75 14.30 -2.98
C GLY A 90 -27.19 13.19 -3.95
N GLY A 91 -26.50 12.03 -3.94
CA GLY A 91 -26.93 10.82 -4.64
C GLY A 91 -27.16 11.00 -6.14
N ASP A 92 -28.22 10.39 -6.65
CA ASP A 92 -28.52 10.31 -8.09
C ASP A 92 -28.64 11.68 -8.74
N TYR A 93 -29.37 12.59 -8.09
CA TYR A 93 -29.53 13.99 -8.52
C TYR A 93 -28.19 14.66 -8.79
N SER A 94 -27.25 14.50 -7.85
CA SER A 94 -25.93 15.14 -7.88
C SER A 94 -25.04 14.58 -8.99
N LEU A 95 -25.08 13.26 -9.21
CA LEU A 95 -24.34 12.57 -10.26
C LEU A 95 -24.87 12.93 -11.66
N VAL A 96 -26.18 12.83 -11.86
CA VAL A 96 -26.83 13.11 -13.14
C VAL A 96 -26.69 14.59 -13.51
N SER A 97 -26.82 15.51 -12.55
CA SER A 97 -26.62 16.95 -12.79
C SER A 97 -25.25 17.27 -13.37
N ARG A 98 -24.19 16.60 -12.89
CA ARG A 98 -22.81 16.83 -13.33
C ARG A 98 -22.49 16.14 -14.64
N ALA A 99 -23.06 14.96 -14.86
CA ALA A 99 -22.76 14.15 -16.02
C ALA A 99 -23.61 14.51 -17.25
N LEU A 100 -24.92 14.77 -17.10
CA LEU A 100 -25.84 15.11 -18.21
C LEU A 100 -26.25 16.58 -18.24
N GLY A 101 -25.95 17.31 -17.17
CA GLY A 101 -26.30 18.71 -17.02
C GLY A 101 -27.52 18.94 -16.13
N PRO A 102 -27.76 20.21 -15.74
CA PRO A 102 -28.63 20.52 -14.60
C PRO A 102 -30.12 20.22 -14.84
N ALA A 103 -30.58 20.21 -16.09
CA ALA A 103 -31.96 19.87 -16.43
C ALA A 103 -32.29 18.39 -16.11
N PHE A 104 -31.40 17.47 -16.51
CA PHE A 104 -31.54 16.05 -16.20
C PHE A 104 -31.37 15.79 -14.71
N GLY A 105 -30.43 16.50 -14.07
CA GLY A 105 -30.32 16.55 -12.63
C GLY A 105 -31.64 16.78 -11.92
N ILE A 106 -32.29 17.90 -12.23
CA ILE A 106 -33.58 18.26 -11.61
C ILE A 106 -34.69 17.26 -11.92
N ALA A 107 -34.72 16.68 -13.12
CA ALA A 107 -35.63 15.57 -13.40
C ALA A 107 -35.40 14.38 -12.46
N THR A 108 -34.14 13.99 -12.24
CA THR A 108 -33.77 12.97 -11.24
C THR A 108 -34.17 13.38 -9.82
N PHE A 109 -33.99 14.65 -9.43
CA PHE A 109 -34.43 15.13 -8.11
C PHE A 109 -35.94 14.94 -7.90
N PHE A 110 -36.78 15.31 -8.86
CA PHE A 110 -38.24 15.12 -8.74
C PHE A 110 -38.63 13.64 -8.69
N ILE A 111 -37.93 12.79 -9.44
CA ILE A 111 -38.10 11.33 -9.34
C ILE A 111 -37.77 10.88 -7.91
N SER A 112 -36.56 11.16 -7.41
CA SER A 112 -36.08 10.70 -6.11
C SER A 112 -36.86 11.32 -4.92
N LEU A 113 -37.39 12.53 -5.09
CA LEU A 113 -38.23 13.22 -4.09
C LEU A 113 -39.51 12.43 -3.79
N ILE A 114 -40.05 11.72 -4.78
CA ILE A 114 -41.25 10.89 -4.62
C ILE A 114 -40.88 9.43 -4.42
N SER A 115 -39.94 8.87 -5.19
CA SER A 115 -39.65 7.43 -5.14
C SER A 115 -39.12 6.97 -3.78
N LEU A 116 -38.24 7.72 -3.12
CA LEU A 116 -37.72 7.36 -1.80
C LEU A 116 -38.84 7.24 -0.73
N PRO A 117 -39.77 8.20 -0.61
CA PRO A 117 -40.96 8.04 0.22
C PRO A 117 -41.87 6.86 -0.15
N LEU A 118 -42.04 6.55 -1.45
CA LEU A 118 -42.82 5.38 -1.86
C LEU A 118 -42.19 4.08 -1.35
N ILE A 119 -40.85 3.95 -1.44
CA ILE A 119 -40.12 2.78 -0.92
C ILE A 119 -40.35 2.63 0.58
N ILE A 120 -40.28 3.73 1.34
CA ILE A 120 -40.56 3.71 2.79
C ILE A 120 -41.99 3.20 3.06
N ALA A 121 -42.98 3.68 2.30
CA ALA A 121 -44.37 3.25 2.46
C ALA A 121 -44.58 1.77 2.12
N VAL A 122 -43.95 1.26 1.05
CA VAL A 122 -43.98 -0.16 0.67
C VAL A 122 -43.46 -1.03 1.82
N PHE A 123 -42.28 -0.71 2.36
CA PHE A 123 -41.71 -1.48 3.45
C PHE A 123 -42.49 -1.35 4.76
N ALA A 124 -43.03 -0.17 5.07
CA ALA A 124 -43.86 0.02 6.26
C ALA A 124 -45.17 -0.78 6.21
N LEU A 125 -45.82 -0.84 5.04
CA LEU A 125 -47.00 -1.68 4.82
C LEU A 125 -46.65 -3.17 4.87
N GLY A 126 -45.55 -3.59 4.25
CA GLY A 126 -45.10 -4.99 4.29
C GLY A 126 -44.75 -5.49 5.69
N VAL A 127 -44.16 -4.65 6.55
CA VAL A 127 -43.93 -4.99 7.97
C VAL A 127 -45.23 -5.31 8.69
N ALA A 128 -46.29 -4.60 8.35
CA ALA A 128 -47.56 -4.74 9.03
C ALA A 128 -48.20 -6.11 8.78
N ASP A 129 -48.03 -6.68 7.59
CA ASP A 129 -48.51 -8.02 7.27
C ASP A 129 -47.78 -9.08 8.12
N TYR A 130 -46.46 -8.96 8.31
CA TYR A 130 -45.69 -9.90 9.11
C TYR A 130 -45.86 -9.73 10.63
N LEU A 131 -45.96 -8.49 11.12
CA LEU A 131 -46.31 -8.24 12.52
C LEU A 131 -47.74 -8.71 12.84
N GLY A 132 -48.65 -8.65 11.87
CA GLY A 132 -50.03 -9.16 12.00
C GLY A 132 -50.12 -10.67 12.20
N VAL A 133 -49.13 -11.43 11.69
CA VAL A 133 -48.99 -12.88 11.96
C VAL A 133 -48.65 -13.13 13.44
N ALA A 134 -47.80 -12.28 14.04
CA ALA A 134 -47.36 -12.43 15.43
C ALA A 134 -48.32 -11.80 16.44
N ILE A 135 -48.96 -10.68 16.07
CA ILE A 135 -49.81 -9.87 16.94
C ILE A 135 -51.17 -9.70 16.26
N HIS A 136 -52.12 -10.54 16.65
CA HIS A 136 -53.47 -10.50 16.11
C HIS A 136 -54.19 -9.19 16.45
N GLY A 137 -54.93 -8.63 15.49
CA GLY A 137 -55.78 -7.46 15.67
C GLY A 137 -55.16 -6.11 15.32
N LEU A 138 -53.92 -6.07 14.81
CA LEU A 138 -53.32 -4.85 14.28
C LEU A 138 -53.87 -4.51 12.89
N SER A 139 -54.24 -3.25 12.66
CA SER A 139 -54.57 -2.75 11.33
C SER A 139 -53.28 -2.54 10.52
N PRO A 140 -53.15 -3.09 9.30
CA PRO A 140 -51.93 -2.93 8.50
C PRO A 140 -51.53 -1.47 8.30
N GLN A 141 -52.53 -0.64 7.99
CA GLN A 141 -52.37 0.79 7.79
C GLN A 141 -51.92 1.51 9.07
N GLN A 142 -52.54 1.24 10.22
CA GLN A 142 -52.15 1.90 11.48
C GLN A 142 -50.73 1.51 11.91
N THR A 143 -50.36 0.25 11.71
CA THR A 143 -49.00 -0.24 11.98
C THR A 143 -47.98 0.45 11.08
N ALA A 144 -48.24 0.54 9.77
CA ALA A 144 -47.36 1.23 8.83
C ALA A 144 -47.15 2.71 9.23
N LEU A 145 -48.24 3.43 9.57
CA LEU A 145 -48.17 4.82 10.02
C LEU A 145 -47.33 4.96 11.30
N ALA A 146 -47.52 4.07 12.27
CA ALA A 146 -46.72 4.06 13.50
C ALA A 146 -45.24 3.78 13.21
N VAL A 147 -44.93 2.81 12.35
CA VAL A 147 -43.57 2.48 11.93
C VAL A 147 -42.89 3.68 11.26
N VAL A 148 -43.55 4.36 10.31
CA VAL A 148 -42.99 5.55 9.65
C VAL A 148 -42.69 6.67 10.65
N VAL A 149 -43.59 6.92 11.62
CA VAL A 149 -43.35 7.94 12.65
C VAL A 149 -42.15 7.56 13.53
N ILE A 150 -42.11 6.33 14.05
CA ILE A 150 -41.03 5.86 14.93
C ILE A 150 -39.68 5.91 14.22
N THR A 151 -39.63 5.40 12.98
CA THR A 151 -38.39 5.36 12.19
C THR A 151 -37.92 6.75 11.77
N THR A 152 -38.83 7.67 11.45
CA THR A 152 -38.50 9.08 11.15
C THR A 152 -37.90 9.78 12.38
N VAL A 153 -38.51 9.60 13.56
CA VAL A 153 -37.97 10.13 14.82
C VAL A 153 -36.60 9.52 15.10
N THR A 154 -36.45 8.22 14.90
CA THR A 154 -35.19 7.50 15.16
C THR A 154 -34.08 7.96 14.22
N ALA A 155 -34.40 8.19 12.95
CA ALA A 155 -33.47 8.74 11.95
C ALA A 155 -32.97 10.16 12.30
N CYS A 156 -33.59 10.87 13.25
CA CYS A 156 -33.14 12.18 13.70
C CYS A 156 -32.07 12.14 14.81
N PHE A 157 -31.75 10.95 15.37
CA PHE A 157 -30.69 10.78 16.37
C PHE A 157 -29.28 10.61 15.74
N ASP A 158 -28.24 10.53 16.58
CA ASP A 158 -26.83 10.49 16.16
C ASP A 158 -26.48 9.28 15.27
N ILE A 159 -25.67 9.52 14.23
CA ILE A 159 -25.32 8.57 13.18
C ILE A 159 -24.51 7.37 13.73
N ARG A 160 -23.69 7.57 14.77
CA ARG A 160 -22.89 6.46 15.36
C ARG A 160 -23.77 5.40 16.02
N THR A 161 -24.83 5.82 16.69
CA THR A 161 -25.80 4.92 17.31
C THR A 161 -26.53 4.10 16.24
N ASN A 162 -26.89 4.75 15.11
CA ASN A 162 -27.51 4.07 13.99
C ASN A 162 -26.56 3.05 13.34
N ALA A 163 -25.28 3.38 13.12
CA ALA A 163 -24.33 2.47 12.46
C ALA A 163 -24.13 1.14 13.21
N TRP A 164 -24.12 1.14 14.55
CA TRP A 164 -24.01 -0.09 15.34
C TRP A 164 -25.30 -0.92 15.33
N LEU A 165 -26.46 -0.27 15.53
CA LEU A 165 -27.77 -0.93 15.44
C LEU A 165 -27.97 -1.60 14.08
N THR A 166 -27.62 -0.89 13.02
CA THR A 166 -27.71 -1.34 11.64
C THR A 166 -26.88 -2.60 11.38
N GLY A 167 -25.65 -2.70 11.92
CA GLY A 167 -24.82 -3.89 11.75
C GLY A 167 -25.40 -5.14 12.41
N VAL A 168 -26.00 -5.00 13.59
CA VAL A 168 -26.62 -6.11 14.33
C VAL A 168 -27.85 -6.64 13.60
N PHE A 169 -28.75 -5.75 13.16
CA PHE A 169 -29.95 -6.16 12.43
C PHE A 169 -29.64 -6.80 11.08
N LEU A 170 -28.63 -6.30 10.35
CA LEU A 170 -28.17 -6.92 9.12
C LEU A 170 -27.63 -8.34 9.38
N GLY A 171 -26.94 -8.59 10.49
CA GLY A 171 -26.48 -9.93 10.86
C GLY A 171 -27.63 -10.90 11.09
N VAL A 172 -28.67 -10.46 11.81
CA VAL A 172 -29.91 -11.23 12.05
C VAL A 172 -30.63 -11.51 10.73
N GLU A 173 -30.69 -10.51 9.86
CA GLU A 173 -31.30 -10.57 8.54
C GLU A 173 -30.62 -11.62 7.64
N MET A 174 -29.28 -11.59 7.57
CA MET A 174 -28.51 -12.56 6.79
C MET A 174 -28.67 -13.99 7.34
N ALA A 175 -28.79 -14.16 8.66
CA ALA A 175 -29.05 -15.46 9.27
C ALA A 175 -30.43 -16.02 8.89
N ALA A 176 -31.46 -15.17 8.84
CA ALA A 176 -32.80 -15.57 8.40
C ALA A 176 -32.81 -16.04 6.94
N LEU A 177 -32.12 -15.33 6.05
CA LEU A 177 -31.98 -15.71 4.63
C LEU A 177 -31.15 -16.99 4.44
N ALA A 178 -30.09 -17.15 5.23
CA ALA A 178 -29.29 -18.38 5.21
C ALA A 178 -30.14 -19.58 5.65
N LEU A 179 -30.93 -19.44 6.72
CA LEU A 179 -31.86 -20.47 7.17
C LEU A 179 -32.88 -20.83 6.07
N LEU A 180 -33.51 -19.82 5.47
CA LEU A 180 -34.47 -19.99 4.37
C LEU A 180 -33.84 -20.74 3.18
N THR A 181 -32.63 -20.36 2.80
CA THR A 181 -31.85 -20.98 1.73
C THR A 181 -31.53 -22.44 2.03
N VAL A 182 -31.06 -22.73 3.25
CA VAL A 182 -30.74 -24.08 3.69
C VAL A 182 -32.01 -24.95 3.70
N LEU A 183 -33.12 -24.44 4.23
CA LEU A 183 -34.39 -25.18 4.26
C LEU A 183 -34.87 -25.56 2.86
N GLY A 184 -34.76 -24.64 1.88
CA GLY A 184 -35.17 -24.90 0.51
C GLY A 184 -34.29 -25.92 -0.23
N PHE A 185 -32.97 -25.82 -0.10
CA PHE A 185 -32.08 -26.78 -0.78
C PHE A 185 -32.00 -28.15 -0.07
N VAL A 186 -32.12 -28.21 1.25
CA VAL A 186 -32.19 -29.48 1.99
C VAL A 186 -33.48 -30.23 1.66
N HIS A 187 -34.58 -29.51 1.45
CA HIS A 187 -35.88 -30.10 1.12
C HIS A 187 -36.29 -29.87 -0.34
N MET A 188 -35.35 -30.08 -1.27
CA MET A 188 -35.58 -29.91 -2.69
C MET A 188 -36.59 -30.95 -3.21
N GLU A 189 -37.77 -30.50 -3.66
CA GLU A 189 -38.84 -31.37 -4.20
C GLU A 189 -38.81 -31.45 -5.72
N ARG A 190 -38.16 -30.48 -6.38
CA ARG A 190 -38.07 -30.38 -7.84
C ARG A 190 -36.63 -30.11 -8.28
N PRO A 191 -36.17 -30.62 -9.44
CA PRO A 191 -34.84 -30.30 -9.95
C PRO A 191 -34.74 -28.84 -10.39
N LEU A 192 -33.52 -28.28 -10.41
CA LEU A 192 -33.26 -26.90 -10.87
C LEU A 192 -33.73 -26.65 -12.31
N THR A 193 -33.79 -27.70 -13.14
CA THR A 193 -34.30 -27.63 -14.51
C THR A 193 -35.77 -27.21 -14.61
N SER A 194 -36.55 -27.38 -13.53
CA SER A 194 -37.94 -26.91 -13.45
C SER A 194 -38.08 -25.38 -13.51
N LEU A 195 -37.00 -24.64 -13.19
CA LEU A 195 -36.98 -23.17 -13.26
C LEU A 195 -36.88 -22.64 -14.71
N LEU A 196 -36.58 -23.51 -15.68
CA LEU A 196 -36.50 -23.12 -17.09
C LEU A 196 -37.88 -22.78 -17.67
N SER A 197 -38.95 -23.37 -17.14
CA SER A 197 -40.34 -23.06 -17.49
C SER A 197 -40.92 -22.00 -16.56
N ALA A 198 -41.21 -20.83 -17.11
CA ALA A 198 -41.90 -19.75 -16.39
C ALA A 198 -43.41 -20.00 -16.38
N GLU A 199 -43.96 -20.29 -15.20
CA GLU A 199 -45.37 -20.63 -14.97
C GLU A 199 -45.91 -19.77 -13.82
N VAL A 200 -47.19 -19.40 -13.92
CA VAL A 200 -47.93 -18.60 -12.95
C VAL A 200 -49.27 -19.25 -12.66
N LEU A 201 -49.82 -19.01 -11.47
CA LEU A 201 -51.15 -19.50 -11.11
C LEU A 201 -52.22 -18.75 -11.91
N ASP A 202 -53.02 -19.46 -12.70
CA ASP A 202 -54.16 -18.90 -13.41
C ASP A 202 -55.37 -18.79 -12.47
N PRO A 203 -55.86 -17.57 -12.15
CA PRO A 203 -56.98 -17.38 -11.24
C PRO A 203 -58.29 -18.01 -11.73
N GLY A 204 -58.46 -18.20 -13.05
CA GLY A 204 -59.67 -18.77 -13.64
C GLY A 204 -59.75 -20.29 -13.55
N THR A 205 -58.59 -20.97 -13.55
CA THR A 205 -58.52 -22.44 -13.55
C THR A 205 -57.94 -23.04 -12.27
N GLY A 206 -57.23 -22.24 -11.46
CA GLY A 206 -56.52 -22.69 -10.25
C GLY A 206 -55.28 -23.55 -10.53
N ASN A 207 -54.88 -23.68 -11.81
CA ASN A 207 -53.72 -24.46 -12.25
C ASN A 207 -52.57 -23.54 -12.68
N LEU A 208 -51.37 -24.11 -12.80
CA LEU A 208 -50.22 -23.40 -13.37
C LEU A 208 -50.36 -23.29 -14.89
N ALA A 209 -50.11 -22.09 -15.42
CA ALA A 209 -50.12 -21.78 -16.84
C ALA A 209 -48.83 -21.02 -17.24
N PRO A 210 -48.38 -21.08 -18.51
CA PRO A 210 -47.20 -20.35 -18.96
C PRO A 210 -47.32 -18.83 -18.74
N LEU A 211 -46.29 -18.21 -18.19
CA LEU A 211 -46.23 -16.76 -17.99
C LEU A 211 -45.99 -16.04 -19.32
N ALA A 212 -46.87 -15.09 -19.65
CA ALA A 212 -46.70 -14.25 -20.83
C ALA A 212 -45.45 -13.35 -20.72
N ILE A 213 -44.85 -12.99 -21.87
CA ILE A 213 -43.66 -12.12 -21.91
C ILE A 213 -43.92 -10.77 -21.23
N SER A 214 -45.13 -10.20 -21.37
CA SER A 214 -45.50 -8.97 -20.67
C SER A 214 -45.41 -9.11 -19.16
N GLY A 215 -45.97 -10.20 -18.61
CA GLY A 215 -45.88 -10.55 -17.19
C GLY A 215 -44.44 -10.74 -16.72
N LEU A 216 -43.59 -11.39 -17.53
CA LEU A 216 -42.17 -11.53 -17.22
C LEU A 216 -41.44 -10.17 -17.13
N MET A 217 -41.76 -9.21 -18.01
CA MET A 217 -41.14 -7.88 -17.98
C MET A 217 -41.62 -7.03 -16.79
N LEU A 218 -42.87 -7.19 -16.37
CA LEU A 218 -43.37 -6.61 -15.12
C LEU A 218 -42.63 -7.20 -13.92
N ALA A 219 -42.42 -8.52 -13.91
CA ALA A 219 -41.62 -9.19 -12.89
C ALA A 219 -40.17 -8.68 -12.87
N VAL A 220 -39.55 -8.41 -14.02
CA VAL A 220 -38.21 -7.80 -14.11
C VAL A 220 -38.19 -6.43 -13.43
N THR A 221 -39.24 -5.63 -13.62
CA THR A 221 -39.36 -4.31 -12.98
C THR A 221 -39.44 -4.44 -11.45
N GLN A 222 -40.14 -5.46 -10.94
CA GLN A 222 -40.18 -5.77 -9.52
C GLN A 222 -38.84 -6.31 -8.99
N GLY A 223 -38.10 -7.11 -9.77
CA GLY A 223 -36.75 -7.53 -9.44
C GLY A 223 -35.75 -6.35 -9.42
N ILE A 224 -35.89 -5.39 -10.33
CA ILE A 224 -35.10 -4.15 -10.32
C ILE A 224 -35.37 -3.35 -9.05
N PHE A 225 -36.61 -3.32 -8.60
CA PHE A 225 -36.97 -2.70 -7.33
C PHE A 225 -36.39 -3.49 -6.14
N ALA A 226 -36.48 -4.82 -6.14
CA ALA A 226 -35.93 -5.65 -5.07
C ALA A 226 -34.43 -5.43 -4.82
N TYR A 227 -33.64 -5.32 -5.89
CA TYR A 227 -32.20 -5.04 -5.78
C TYR A 227 -31.83 -3.58 -5.57
N ASN A 228 -32.79 -2.65 -5.57
CA ASN A 228 -32.49 -1.24 -5.48
C ASN A 228 -31.88 -0.86 -4.12
N GLY A 229 -30.92 0.07 -4.15
CA GLY A 229 -30.32 0.67 -2.95
C GLY A 229 -28.81 0.56 -2.87
N TYR A 230 -28.13 -0.20 -3.74
CA TYR A 230 -26.67 -0.21 -3.82
C TYR A 230 -26.07 1.16 -4.24
N GLY A 231 -26.83 1.98 -4.97
CA GLY A 231 -26.52 3.40 -5.20
C GLY A 231 -26.60 4.26 -3.91
N GLY A 232 -27.22 3.74 -2.85
CA GLY A 232 -27.30 4.34 -1.51
C GLY A 232 -25.93 4.71 -0.94
N ALA A 233 -24.89 3.96 -1.30
CA ALA A 233 -23.51 4.24 -0.90
C ALA A 233 -23.07 5.67 -1.25
N VAL A 234 -23.54 6.21 -2.38
CA VAL A 234 -23.22 7.56 -2.89
C VAL A 234 -23.77 8.65 -1.98
N TYR A 235 -24.87 8.42 -1.27
CA TYR A 235 -25.43 9.40 -0.32
C TYR A 235 -24.52 9.61 0.90
N PHE A 236 -23.64 8.66 1.19
CA PHE A 236 -22.64 8.73 2.26
C PHE A 236 -21.22 9.02 1.74
N ALA A 237 -21.10 9.53 0.51
CA ALA A 237 -19.79 9.81 -0.09
C ALA A 237 -18.98 10.84 0.73
N GLU A 238 -19.63 11.82 1.36
CA GLU A 238 -18.96 12.82 2.21
C GLU A 238 -18.41 12.23 3.51
N GLU A 239 -19.06 11.21 4.07
CA GLU A 239 -18.64 10.52 5.29
C GLU A 239 -17.64 9.38 5.03
N THR A 240 -17.43 9.01 3.76
CA THR A 240 -16.57 7.89 3.33
C THR A 240 -15.10 8.30 3.20
N LYS A 241 -14.20 7.58 3.86
CA LYS A 241 -12.74 7.76 3.72
C LYS A 241 -12.28 7.41 2.30
N ASN A 242 -11.50 8.30 1.68
CA ASN A 242 -10.98 8.17 0.32
C ASN A 242 -12.09 7.88 -0.71
N ALA A 243 -13.22 8.60 -0.61
CA ALA A 243 -14.44 8.35 -1.38
C ALA A 243 -14.19 8.14 -2.88
N ALA A 244 -13.32 8.92 -3.52
CA ALA A 244 -13.00 8.78 -4.95
C ALA A 244 -12.48 7.39 -5.38
N ARG A 245 -11.88 6.61 -4.45
CA ARG A 245 -11.41 5.23 -4.71
C ARG A 245 -12.25 4.17 -4.00
N SER A 246 -12.77 4.52 -2.83
CA SER A 246 -13.49 3.62 -1.93
C SER A 246 -14.96 3.40 -2.33
N ILE A 247 -15.61 4.42 -2.89
CA ILE A 247 -17.05 4.41 -3.17
C ILE A 247 -17.41 3.37 -4.24
N ALA A 248 -16.56 3.19 -5.26
CA ALA A 248 -16.76 2.17 -6.28
C ALA A 248 -16.81 0.76 -5.69
N LYS A 249 -15.90 0.45 -4.77
CA LYS A 249 -15.88 -0.85 -4.07
C LYS A 249 -17.15 -1.04 -3.25
N ALA A 250 -17.61 0.00 -2.55
CA ALA A 250 -18.83 -0.05 -1.76
C ALA A 250 -20.05 -0.36 -2.65
N VAL A 251 -20.23 0.38 -3.74
CA VAL A 251 -21.35 0.17 -4.69
C VAL A 251 -21.34 -1.24 -5.28
N ILE A 252 -20.19 -1.71 -5.78
CA ILE A 252 -20.08 -3.01 -6.47
C ILE A 252 -20.33 -4.17 -5.50
N TRP A 253 -19.71 -4.15 -4.32
CA TRP A 253 -19.89 -5.21 -3.35
C TRP A 253 -21.31 -5.21 -2.76
N SER A 254 -21.90 -4.05 -2.51
CA SER A 254 -23.30 -3.97 -2.10
C SER A 254 -24.21 -4.57 -3.17
N ALA A 255 -24.04 -4.23 -4.45
CA ALA A 255 -24.84 -4.81 -5.53
C ALA A 255 -24.65 -6.33 -5.66
N ALA A 256 -23.40 -6.82 -5.62
CA ALA A 256 -23.10 -8.25 -5.75
C ALA A 256 -23.67 -9.07 -4.58
N ILE A 257 -23.49 -8.60 -3.34
CA ILE A 257 -24.03 -9.25 -2.15
C ILE A 257 -25.56 -9.28 -2.26
N THR A 258 -26.19 -8.13 -2.53
CA THR A 258 -27.65 -8.02 -2.72
C THR A 258 -28.19 -9.02 -3.74
N VAL A 259 -27.60 -9.09 -4.95
CA VAL A 259 -28.05 -10.03 -5.99
C VAL A 259 -27.96 -11.47 -5.49
N ALA A 260 -26.85 -11.85 -4.86
CA ALA A 260 -26.67 -13.20 -4.34
C ALA A 260 -27.64 -13.51 -3.19
N THR A 261 -27.80 -12.59 -2.24
CA THR A 261 -28.60 -12.80 -1.02
C THR A 261 -30.09 -12.79 -1.27
N GLU A 262 -30.59 -12.32 -2.41
CA GLU A 262 -32.02 -12.42 -2.72
C GLU A 262 -32.33 -13.49 -3.77
N LEU A 263 -31.51 -13.62 -4.82
CA LEU A 263 -31.76 -14.61 -5.87
C LEU A 263 -31.66 -16.04 -5.33
N VAL A 264 -30.65 -16.32 -4.51
CA VAL A 264 -30.38 -17.68 -4.01
C VAL A 264 -31.52 -18.18 -3.08
N PRO A 265 -32.01 -17.41 -2.10
CA PRO A 265 -33.17 -17.84 -1.32
C PRO A 265 -34.44 -17.99 -2.15
N LEU A 266 -34.70 -17.13 -3.14
CA LEU A 266 -35.88 -17.27 -4.02
C LEU A 266 -35.83 -18.56 -4.84
N ILE A 267 -34.64 -18.92 -5.37
CA ILE A 267 -34.41 -20.22 -6.02
C ILE A 267 -34.71 -21.35 -5.05
N ALA A 268 -34.19 -21.27 -3.82
CA ALA A 268 -34.38 -22.29 -2.79
C ALA A 268 -35.86 -22.49 -2.43
N ILE A 269 -36.65 -21.41 -2.35
CA ILE A 269 -38.10 -21.47 -2.13
C ILE A 269 -38.81 -22.17 -3.29
N LEU A 270 -38.49 -21.78 -4.54
CA LEU A 270 -39.17 -22.30 -5.74
C LEU A 270 -38.97 -23.81 -5.92
N VAL A 271 -37.75 -24.31 -5.65
CA VAL A 271 -37.44 -25.76 -5.76
C VAL A 271 -37.80 -26.55 -4.51
N GLY A 272 -37.85 -25.88 -3.37
CA GLY A 272 -38.11 -26.48 -2.07
C GLY A 272 -39.57 -26.51 -1.66
N ALA A 273 -40.51 -25.86 -2.36
CA ALA A 273 -41.93 -25.87 -1.95
C ALA A 273 -42.63 -27.16 -2.39
N ARG A 274 -43.37 -27.85 -1.49
CA ARG A 274 -44.10 -29.09 -1.86
C ARG A 274 -45.14 -28.82 -2.94
N SER A 275 -45.90 -27.73 -2.80
CA SER A 275 -46.95 -27.35 -3.75
C SER A 275 -46.73 -25.92 -4.27
N GLN A 276 -46.50 -25.78 -5.57
CA GLN A 276 -46.38 -24.46 -6.21
C GLN A 276 -47.72 -23.72 -6.28
N THR A 277 -48.82 -24.44 -6.45
CA THR A 277 -50.16 -23.83 -6.46
C THR A 277 -50.54 -23.26 -5.09
N GLU A 278 -50.23 -23.97 -4.01
CA GLU A 278 -50.45 -23.46 -2.64
C GLU A 278 -49.50 -22.30 -2.30
N LEU A 279 -48.24 -22.39 -2.73
CA LEU A 279 -47.26 -21.33 -2.51
C LEU A 279 -47.68 -20.02 -3.19
N PHE A 280 -48.01 -20.06 -4.49
CA PHE A 280 -48.39 -18.87 -5.25
C PHE A 280 -49.80 -18.36 -4.87
N GLY A 281 -50.68 -19.24 -4.40
CA GLY A 281 -52.00 -18.89 -3.90
C GLY A 281 -52.01 -18.33 -2.47
N SER A 282 -50.89 -18.39 -1.75
CA SER A 282 -50.78 -17.85 -0.39
C SER A 282 -50.73 -16.31 -0.39
N SER A 283 -51.34 -15.70 0.61
CA SER A 283 -51.22 -14.26 0.86
C SER A 283 -49.79 -13.83 1.22
N LEU A 284 -49.02 -14.72 1.88
CA LEU A 284 -47.62 -14.53 2.23
C LEU A 284 -46.82 -15.78 1.83
N PRO A 285 -46.37 -15.90 0.57
CA PRO A 285 -45.73 -17.13 0.06
C PRO A 285 -44.49 -17.56 0.85
N VAL A 286 -43.64 -16.61 1.26
CA VAL A 286 -42.41 -16.91 2.00
C VAL A 286 -42.71 -17.39 3.43
N GLU A 287 -43.77 -16.85 4.07
CA GLU A 287 -44.24 -17.33 5.37
C GLU A 287 -44.82 -18.73 5.27
N ALA A 288 -45.69 -18.97 4.29
CA ALA A 288 -46.28 -20.29 4.07
C ALA A 288 -45.21 -21.36 3.87
N PHE A 289 -44.19 -21.06 3.05
CA PHE A 289 -43.03 -21.93 2.85
C PHE A 289 -42.26 -22.21 4.16
N LEU A 290 -41.98 -21.16 4.96
CA LEU A 290 -41.28 -21.31 6.23
C LEU A 290 -42.08 -22.13 7.25
N THR A 291 -43.37 -21.85 7.38
CA THR A 291 -44.27 -22.58 8.28
C THR A 291 -44.36 -24.05 7.87
N GLU A 292 -44.41 -24.33 6.57
CA GLU A 292 -44.41 -25.68 6.02
C GLU A 292 -43.10 -26.45 6.30
N ARG A 293 -41.94 -25.78 6.19
CA ARG A 293 -40.61 -26.43 6.29
C ARG A 293 -39.99 -26.43 7.68
N ALA A 294 -40.21 -25.40 8.49
CA ALA A 294 -39.59 -25.23 9.80
C ALA A 294 -40.59 -25.27 10.97
N GLY A 295 -41.89 -25.28 10.67
CA GLY A 295 -42.95 -25.21 11.67
C GLY A 295 -43.19 -23.78 12.19
N HIS A 296 -44.38 -23.58 12.75
CA HIS A 296 -44.89 -22.27 13.16
C HIS A 296 -43.98 -21.53 14.16
N ALA A 297 -43.35 -22.23 15.09
CA ALA A 297 -42.50 -21.59 16.10
C ALA A 297 -41.24 -20.94 15.49
N VAL A 298 -40.59 -21.61 14.55
CA VAL A 298 -39.40 -21.08 13.87
C VAL A 298 -39.80 -19.98 12.90
N ALA A 299 -40.89 -20.19 12.14
CA ALA A 299 -41.45 -19.17 11.25
C ALA A 299 -41.72 -17.87 12.03
N MET A 300 -42.35 -17.94 13.21
CA MET A 300 -42.62 -16.77 14.05
C MET A 300 -41.35 -15.99 14.45
N VAL A 301 -40.30 -16.69 14.89
CA VAL A 301 -39.03 -16.03 15.27
C VAL A 301 -38.39 -15.36 14.06
N VAL A 302 -38.40 -16.01 12.90
CA VAL A 302 -37.86 -15.47 11.65
C VAL A 302 -38.65 -14.22 11.22
N LEU A 303 -39.98 -14.28 11.24
CA LEU A 303 -40.84 -13.15 10.87
C LEU A 303 -40.64 -11.93 11.78
N LEU A 304 -40.57 -12.13 13.10
CA LEU A 304 -40.28 -11.05 14.05
C LEU A 304 -38.90 -10.43 13.82
N SER A 305 -37.91 -11.27 13.51
CA SER A 305 -36.55 -10.83 13.19
C SER A 305 -36.50 -9.99 11.92
N ILE A 306 -37.27 -10.38 10.91
CA ILE A 306 -37.37 -9.66 9.63
C ILE A 306 -38.15 -8.37 9.81
N ALA A 307 -39.24 -8.35 10.57
CA ALA A 307 -39.96 -7.12 10.88
C ALA A 307 -39.03 -6.07 11.52
N LEU A 308 -38.13 -6.48 12.43
CA LEU A 308 -37.10 -5.61 13.00
C LEU A 308 -36.07 -5.16 11.95
N ALA A 309 -35.63 -6.06 11.06
CA ALA A 309 -34.72 -5.72 9.98
C ALA A 309 -35.32 -4.68 9.01
N VAL A 310 -36.59 -4.83 8.65
CA VAL A 310 -37.30 -3.87 7.77
C VAL A 310 -37.45 -2.51 8.45
N ILE A 311 -37.75 -2.45 9.76
CA ILE A 311 -37.78 -1.19 10.52
C ILE A 311 -36.42 -0.48 10.43
N ASN A 312 -35.33 -1.23 10.57
CA ASN A 312 -33.98 -0.69 10.42
C ASN A 312 -33.69 -0.24 8.97
N ALA A 313 -34.20 -0.96 7.96
CA ALA A 313 -34.12 -0.53 6.56
C ALA A 313 -34.81 0.81 6.32
N ILE A 314 -36.01 0.98 6.89
CA ILE A 314 -36.76 2.23 6.80
C ILE A 314 -35.99 3.39 7.44
N ILE A 315 -35.32 3.17 8.59
CA ILE A 315 -34.45 4.18 9.21
C ILE A 315 -33.33 4.60 8.23
N ALA A 316 -32.66 3.63 7.61
CA ALA A 316 -31.57 3.87 6.68
C ALA A 316 -32.03 4.62 5.41
N ILE A 317 -33.18 4.25 4.83
CA ILE A 317 -33.74 4.93 3.65
C ILE A 317 -34.20 6.35 4.01
N THR A 318 -34.79 6.53 5.18
CA THR A 318 -35.21 7.85 5.68
C THR A 318 -34.02 8.80 5.85
N LEU A 319 -32.87 8.28 6.29
CA LEU A 319 -31.60 9.02 6.34
C LEU A 319 -31.08 9.43 4.95
N GLN A 320 -31.26 8.61 3.92
CA GLN A 320 -30.88 8.93 2.54
C GLN A 320 -31.82 9.97 1.95
N ALA A 321 -33.13 9.82 2.16
CA ALA A 321 -34.17 10.74 1.73
C ALA A 321 -33.95 12.16 2.28
N GLY A 322 -33.64 12.28 3.59
CA GLY A 322 -33.30 13.57 4.19
C GLY A 322 -32.08 14.23 3.56
N ARG A 323 -31.05 13.45 3.19
CA ARG A 323 -29.82 13.95 2.52
C ARG A 323 -30.08 14.45 1.10
N LEU A 324 -30.97 13.80 0.35
CA LEU A 324 -31.39 14.27 -0.98
C LEU A 324 -31.99 15.68 -0.88
N LEU A 325 -32.98 15.85 0.00
CA LEU A 325 -33.70 17.12 0.15
C LEU A 325 -32.80 18.22 0.72
N TYR A 326 -31.91 17.87 1.65
CA TYR A 326 -30.86 18.75 2.15
C TYR A 326 -29.92 19.21 1.03
N ALA A 327 -29.42 18.29 0.18
CA ALA A 327 -28.52 18.62 -0.92
C ALA A 327 -29.18 19.56 -1.94
N ALA A 328 -30.45 19.33 -2.28
CA ALA A 328 -31.20 20.23 -3.17
C ALA A 328 -31.41 21.62 -2.56
N ALA A 329 -31.67 21.72 -1.25
CA ALA A 329 -31.77 22.99 -0.53
C ALA A 329 -30.42 23.74 -0.53
N ARG A 330 -29.33 23.04 -0.21
CA ARG A 330 -27.95 23.55 -0.24
C ARG A 330 -27.57 24.09 -1.60
N ASP A 331 -27.88 23.35 -2.68
CA ASP A 331 -27.57 23.74 -4.06
C ASP A 331 -28.46 24.89 -4.58
N ARG A 332 -29.37 25.42 -3.75
CA ARG A 332 -30.38 26.41 -4.11
C ARG A 332 -31.24 25.98 -5.29
N ALA A 333 -31.53 24.67 -5.37
CA ALA A 333 -32.47 24.12 -6.36
C ALA A 333 -33.93 24.44 -5.99
N LEU A 334 -34.21 24.77 -4.71
CA LEU A 334 -35.53 25.14 -4.20
C LEU A 334 -35.68 26.66 -4.03
N PRO A 335 -36.91 27.20 -3.97
CA PRO A 335 -37.14 28.60 -3.62
C PRO A 335 -36.56 28.96 -2.25
N GLY A 336 -35.96 30.15 -2.11
CA GLY A 336 -35.19 30.51 -0.91
C GLY A 336 -35.96 30.41 0.41
N THR A 337 -37.28 30.67 0.39
CA THR A 337 -38.18 30.51 1.54
C THR A 337 -38.32 29.07 2.00
N VAL A 338 -38.24 28.11 1.07
CA VAL A 338 -38.30 26.66 1.32
C VAL A 338 -36.91 26.10 1.62
N ALA A 339 -35.89 26.57 0.91
CA ALA A 339 -34.51 26.09 1.05
C ALA A 339 -33.89 26.46 2.40
N ALA A 340 -34.15 27.68 2.90
CA ALA A 340 -33.51 28.23 4.10
C ALA A 340 -33.64 27.34 5.37
N PRO A 341 -34.82 26.80 5.71
CA PRO A 341 -34.94 25.92 6.87
C PRO A 341 -34.45 24.48 6.57
N LEU A 342 -34.54 24.01 5.33
CA LEU A 342 -34.16 22.64 4.93
C LEU A 342 -32.64 22.42 4.83
N GLN A 343 -31.85 23.48 4.63
CA GLN A 343 -30.38 23.41 4.61
C GLN A 343 -29.75 23.42 6.03
N THR A 344 -30.54 23.34 7.10
CA THR A 344 -30.02 23.37 8.48
C THR A 344 -29.62 21.98 8.97
N VAL A 345 -28.48 21.89 9.67
CA VAL A 345 -27.95 20.64 10.25
C VAL A 345 -27.91 20.79 11.78
N SER A 346 -28.34 19.75 12.51
CA SER A 346 -28.32 19.74 13.98
C SER A 346 -26.88 19.74 14.52
N THR A 347 -26.58 20.60 15.51
CA THR A 347 -25.24 20.71 16.12
C THR A 347 -24.81 19.47 16.88
N LYS A 348 -25.76 18.73 17.48
CA LYS A 348 -25.49 17.56 18.34
C LYS A 348 -25.33 16.26 17.55
N GLY A 349 -26.17 16.06 16.53
CA GLY A 349 -26.21 14.80 15.75
C GLY A 349 -25.64 14.90 14.34
N ARG A 350 -25.33 16.10 13.83
CA ARG A 350 -24.89 16.35 12.45
C ARG A 350 -25.82 15.76 11.36
N VAL A 351 -27.14 15.73 11.62
CA VAL A 351 -28.18 15.23 10.70
C VAL A 351 -29.09 16.39 10.26
N PRO A 352 -29.59 16.43 9.00
CA PRO A 352 -30.54 17.43 8.53
C PRO A 352 -31.98 17.11 8.98
N VAL A 353 -32.26 17.36 10.27
CA VAL A 353 -33.51 16.94 10.96
C VAL A 353 -34.78 17.37 10.20
N LEU A 354 -34.89 18.64 9.79
CA LEU A 354 -36.11 19.11 9.12
C LEU A 354 -36.32 18.44 7.76
N ALA A 355 -35.25 18.28 6.97
CA ALA A 355 -35.33 17.59 5.69
C ALA A 355 -35.77 16.12 5.87
N THR A 356 -35.24 15.44 6.89
CA THR A 356 -35.65 14.09 7.27
C THR A 356 -37.13 14.02 7.66
N VAL A 357 -37.62 14.95 8.49
CA VAL A 357 -39.03 14.99 8.90
C VAL A 357 -39.97 15.25 7.72
N VAL A 358 -39.61 16.13 6.79
CA VAL A 358 -40.41 16.39 5.58
C VAL A 358 -40.52 15.13 4.72
N MET A 359 -39.42 14.41 4.51
CA MET A 359 -39.44 13.16 3.75
C MET A 359 -40.25 12.08 4.46
N GLY A 360 -40.16 11.99 5.79
CA GLY A 360 -41.00 11.11 6.61
C GLY A 360 -42.50 11.45 6.52
N ALA A 361 -42.85 12.74 6.44
CA ALA A 361 -44.24 13.17 6.24
C ALA A 361 -44.79 12.81 4.85
N ILE A 362 -43.96 12.89 3.81
CA ILE A 362 -44.33 12.44 2.46
C ILE A 362 -44.53 10.91 2.47
N ALA A 363 -43.65 10.16 3.15
CA ALA A 363 -43.77 8.71 3.29
C ALA A 363 -45.03 8.32 4.08
N PHE A 364 -45.36 9.06 5.14
CA PHE A 364 -46.60 8.88 5.90
C PHE A 364 -47.84 9.08 5.03
N ALA A 365 -47.85 10.09 4.16
CA ALA A 365 -48.93 10.30 3.20
C ALA A 365 -48.99 9.18 2.15
N ALA A 366 -47.84 8.64 1.73
CA ALA A 366 -47.77 7.53 0.78
C ALA A 366 -48.35 6.22 1.34
N CYS A 367 -48.39 6.02 2.67
CA CYS A 367 -49.06 4.87 3.30
C CYS A 367 -50.58 4.81 3.08
N PHE A 368 -51.21 5.86 2.52
CA PHE A 368 -52.62 5.86 2.13
C PHE A 368 -52.85 5.40 0.68
N VAL A 369 -51.78 5.17 -0.07
CA VAL A 369 -51.84 4.67 -1.46
C VAL A 369 -51.86 3.13 -1.44
N PRO A 370 -52.69 2.48 -2.28
CA PRO A 370 -52.69 1.02 -2.41
C PRO A 370 -51.31 0.44 -2.74
N LEU A 371 -50.98 -0.71 -2.13
CA LEU A 371 -49.64 -1.32 -2.22
C LEU A 371 -49.26 -1.71 -3.66
N ASP A 372 -50.20 -2.20 -4.45
CA ASP A 372 -50.03 -2.53 -5.88
C ASP A 372 -49.63 -1.29 -6.71
N VAL A 373 -50.27 -0.15 -6.45
CA VAL A 373 -49.91 1.12 -7.08
C VAL A 373 -48.53 1.59 -6.60
N LEU A 374 -48.21 1.43 -5.31
CA LEU A 374 -46.89 1.77 -4.78
C LEU A 374 -45.78 0.93 -5.42
N LEU A 375 -45.96 -0.38 -5.53
CA LEU A 375 -44.99 -1.31 -6.14
C LEU A 375 -44.72 -0.95 -7.61
N THR A 376 -45.78 -0.79 -8.40
CA THR A 376 -45.68 -0.51 -9.84
C THR A 376 -45.12 0.89 -10.12
N ALA A 377 -45.56 1.92 -9.38
CA ALA A 377 -45.04 3.29 -9.51
C ALA A 377 -43.56 3.38 -9.09
N THR A 378 -43.15 2.67 -8.03
CA THR A 378 -41.75 2.65 -7.58
C THR A 378 -40.85 2.00 -8.62
N GLY A 379 -41.21 0.83 -9.13
CA GLY A 379 -40.44 0.15 -10.18
C GLY A 379 -40.33 0.97 -11.48
N SER A 380 -41.43 1.63 -11.87
CA SER A 380 -41.46 2.53 -13.03
C SER A 380 -40.51 3.73 -12.84
N THR A 381 -40.56 4.40 -11.69
CA THR A 381 -39.69 5.56 -11.41
C THR A 381 -38.21 5.19 -11.35
N LEU A 382 -37.86 4.04 -10.76
CA LEU A 382 -36.48 3.53 -10.71
C LEU A 382 -35.91 3.24 -12.11
N THR A 383 -36.74 2.75 -13.03
CA THR A 383 -36.35 2.48 -14.43
C THR A 383 -35.83 3.76 -15.11
N PHE A 384 -36.48 4.91 -14.88
CA PHE A 384 -36.01 6.20 -15.38
C PHE A 384 -34.74 6.69 -14.69
N THR A 385 -34.61 6.50 -13.38
CA THR A 385 -33.38 6.83 -12.65
C THR A 385 -32.18 6.06 -13.22
N TYR A 386 -32.30 4.75 -13.41
CA TYR A 386 -31.24 3.92 -13.97
C TYR A 386 -30.93 4.26 -15.43
N LEU A 387 -31.95 4.64 -16.21
CA LEU A 387 -31.74 5.14 -17.57
C LEU A 387 -30.89 6.42 -17.57
N PHE A 388 -31.19 7.38 -16.69
CA PHE A 388 -30.40 8.60 -16.56
C PHE A 388 -28.98 8.35 -16.07
N ILE A 389 -28.77 7.38 -15.18
CA ILE A 389 -27.44 6.96 -14.73
C ILE A 389 -26.62 6.31 -15.87
N ALA A 390 -27.23 5.43 -16.66
CA ALA A 390 -26.55 4.81 -17.81
C ALA A 390 -26.19 5.86 -18.87
N LEU A 391 -27.09 6.80 -19.18
CA LEU A 391 -26.82 7.91 -20.08
C LEU A 391 -25.73 8.84 -19.54
N ALA A 392 -25.75 9.12 -18.23
CA ALA A 392 -24.72 9.90 -17.54
C ALA A 392 -23.33 9.27 -17.67
N ALA A 393 -23.22 7.95 -17.50
CA ALA A 393 -21.96 7.23 -17.67
C ALA A 393 -21.43 7.35 -19.11
N ILE A 394 -22.32 7.24 -20.12
CA ILE A 394 -21.93 7.43 -21.52
C ILE A 394 -21.43 8.85 -21.79
N ASN A 395 -22.16 9.87 -21.31
CA ASN A 395 -21.78 11.26 -21.54
C ASN A 395 -20.47 11.61 -20.83
N HIS A 396 -20.28 11.12 -19.61
CA HIS A 396 -19.04 11.30 -18.84
C HIS A 396 -17.81 10.79 -19.62
N ARG A 397 -17.90 9.59 -20.22
CA ARG A 397 -16.81 9.01 -21.02
C ARG A 397 -16.58 9.73 -22.36
N ARG A 398 -17.64 10.26 -22.99
CA ARG A 398 -17.51 11.06 -24.24
C ARG A 398 -16.91 12.45 -24.01
N GLY A 399 -17.08 13.01 -22.81
CA GLY A 399 -16.55 14.33 -22.44
C GLY A 399 -15.06 14.39 -22.15
N GLY A 400 -14.31 13.29 -22.26
CA GLY A 400 -12.84 13.28 -22.09
C GLY A 400 -12.34 13.45 -20.66
N ALA A 401 -13.17 13.29 -19.63
CA ALA A 401 -12.76 13.42 -18.24
C ALA A 401 -11.80 12.29 -17.82
N THR A 402 -10.57 12.64 -17.43
CA THR A 402 -9.45 11.71 -17.18
C THR A 402 -9.27 11.28 -15.71
N ARG A 403 -10.14 11.72 -14.79
CA ARG A 403 -9.98 11.52 -13.35
C ARG A 403 -11.11 10.68 -12.76
N THR A 404 -10.97 9.35 -12.82
CA THR A 404 -11.82 8.44 -12.04
C THR A 404 -10.95 7.46 -11.27
N GLY A 405 -11.23 7.27 -9.96
CA GLY A 405 -10.56 6.26 -9.15
C GLY A 405 -10.99 4.82 -9.47
N TYR A 406 -11.98 4.67 -10.34
CA TYR A 406 -12.49 3.41 -10.86
C TYR A 406 -12.86 3.56 -12.34
N ARG A 407 -12.51 2.57 -13.16
CA ARG A 407 -12.92 2.48 -14.56
C ARG A 407 -13.89 1.34 -14.75
N MET A 408 -15.08 1.65 -15.27
CA MET A 408 -16.12 0.67 -15.54
C MET A 408 -15.64 -0.44 -16.51
N PRO A 409 -15.79 -1.74 -16.15
CA PRO A 409 -15.54 -2.85 -17.06
C PRO A 409 -16.62 -2.94 -18.13
N LEU A 410 -16.34 -3.70 -19.19
CA LEU A 410 -17.28 -3.91 -20.31
C LEU A 410 -17.74 -2.61 -20.99
N TRP A 411 -16.94 -1.55 -20.99
CA TRP A 411 -17.26 -0.33 -21.75
C TRP A 411 -17.15 -0.58 -23.27
N PRO A 412 -18.10 -0.12 -24.11
CA PRO A 412 -19.36 0.56 -23.80
C PRO A 412 -20.57 -0.37 -23.64
N LEU A 413 -20.36 -1.69 -23.64
CA LEU A 413 -21.39 -2.72 -23.56
C LEU A 413 -22.25 -2.59 -22.30
N ALA A 414 -21.67 -2.36 -21.13
CA ALA A 414 -22.40 -2.27 -19.86
C ALA A 414 -23.56 -1.25 -19.89
N PRO A 415 -23.33 0.05 -20.12
CA PRO A 415 -24.43 1.01 -20.21
C PRO A 415 -25.30 0.80 -21.45
N GLY A 416 -24.75 0.27 -22.55
CA GLY A 416 -25.53 -0.03 -23.76
C GLY A 416 -26.61 -1.11 -23.54
N VAL A 417 -26.25 -2.20 -22.86
CA VAL A 417 -27.17 -3.29 -22.51
C VAL A 417 -28.22 -2.80 -21.52
N CYS A 418 -27.84 -2.00 -20.52
CA CYS A 418 -28.81 -1.39 -19.59
C CYS A 418 -29.85 -0.54 -20.32
N ILE A 419 -29.43 0.35 -21.24
CA ILE A 419 -30.35 1.21 -21.99
C ILE A 419 -31.31 0.36 -22.84
N ALA A 420 -30.81 -0.68 -23.51
CA ALA A 420 -31.65 -1.57 -24.31
C ALA A 420 -32.68 -2.33 -23.45
N ALA A 421 -32.25 -2.87 -22.31
CA ALA A 421 -33.14 -3.58 -21.38
C ALA A 421 -34.21 -2.67 -20.78
N LEU A 422 -33.83 -1.48 -20.28
CA LEU A 422 -34.77 -0.50 -19.71
C LEU A 422 -35.69 0.07 -20.78
N GLY A 423 -35.23 0.23 -22.02
CA GLY A 423 -36.05 0.61 -23.17
C GLY A 423 -37.11 -0.43 -23.50
N LEU A 424 -36.76 -1.72 -23.43
CA LEU A 424 -37.73 -2.81 -23.60
C LEU A 424 -38.79 -2.81 -22.50
N VAL A 425 -38.38 -2.62 -21.24
CA VAL A 425 -39.31 -2.46 -20.11
C VAL A 425 -40.28 -1.32 -20.39
N PHE A 426 -39.79 -0.14 -20.77
CA PHE A 426 -40.63 1.02 -21.10
C PHE A 426 -41.63 0.73 -22.22
N VAL A 427 -41.21 0.06 -23.31
CA VAL A 427 -42.11 -0.30 -24.42
C VAL A 427 -43.21 -1.25 -23.95
N VAL A 428 -42.88 -2.25 -23.14
CA VAL A 428 -43.88 -3.20 -22.62
C VAL A 428 -44.85 -2.51 -21.67
N THR A 429 -44.35 -1.65 -20.77
CA THR A 429 -45.19 -0.82 -19.88
C THR A 429 -46.12 0.10 -20.68
N LEU A 430 -45.66 0.65 -21.81
CA LEU A 430 -46.47 1.51 -22.67
C LEU A 430 -47.61 0.74 -23.36
N LEU A 431 -47.35 -0.52 -23.73
CA LEU A 431 -48.31 -1.39 -24.42
C LEU A 431 -49.35 -2.01 -23.47
N ASP A 432 -49.14 -1.93 -22.15
CA ASP A 432 -50.02 -2.47 -21.13
C ASP A 432 -50.85 -1.34 -20.46
N PRO A 433 -52.16 -1.24 -20.75
CA PRO A 433 -53.03 -0.21 -20.16
C PRO A 433 -53.08 -0.22 -18.64
N GLU A 434 -52.87 -1.37 -17.99
CA GLU A 434 -52.87 -1.48 -16.53
C GLU A 434 -51.70 -0.70 -15.90
N GLN A 435 -50.64 -0.48 -16.67
CA GLN A 435 -49.44 0.25 -16.23
C GLN A 435 -49.46 1.73 -16.57
N TRP A 436 -50.50 2.26 -17.21
CA TRP A 436 -50.52 3.66 -17.62
C TRP A 436 -50.52 4.63 -16.44
N LEU A 437 -51.08 4.23 -15.29
CA LEU A 437 -51.02 5.04 -14.08
C LEU A 437 -49.56 5.17 -13.58
N SER A 438 -48.85 4.05 -13.45
CA SER A 438 -47.46 4.03 -12.97
C SER A 438 -46.53 4.75 -13.95
N LEU A 439 -46.70 4.52 -15.25
CA LEU A 439 -45.98 5.22 -16.31
C LEU A 439 -46.27 6.72 -16.33
N GLY A 440 -47.54 7.10 -16.16
CA GLY A 440 -47.99 8.49 -16.10
C GLY A 440 -47.39 9.24 -14.92
N ILE A 441 -47.28 8.61 -13.75
CA ILE A 441 -46.58 9.17 -12.58
C ILE A 441 -45.11 9.42 -12.92
N SER A 442 -44.39 8.43 -13.45
CA SER A 442 -42.96 8.57 -13.79
C SER A 442 -42.69 9.64 -14.84
N LEU A 443 -43.46 9.66 -15.93
CA LEU A 443 -43.34 10.68 -16.97
C LEU A 443 -43.74 12.07 -16.46
N GLY A 444 -44.78 12.14 -15.62
CA GLY A 444 -45.21 13.37 -14.97
C GLY A 444 -44.12 13.98 -14.09
N LEU A 445 -43.39 13.16 -13.32
CA LEU A 445 -42.27 13.60 -12.50
C LEU A 445 -41.09 14.10 -13.34
N VAL A 446 -40.72 13.38 -14.40
CA VAL A 446 -39.68 13.80 -15.34
C VAL A 446 -40.06 15.13 -15.99
N ALA A 447 -41.30 15.24 -16.49
CA ALA A 447 -41.81 16.46 -17.10
C ALA A 447 -41.85 17.62 -16.11
N ALA A 448 -42.30 17.39 -14.87
CA ALA A 448 -42.31 18.40 -13.82
C ALA A 448 -40.91 18.93 -13.53
N GLY A 449 -39.90 18.05 -13.47
CA GLY A 449 -38.51 18.46 -13.31
C GLY A 449 -37.99 19.32 -14.47
N PHE A 450 -38.25 18.93 -15.72
CA PHE A 450 -37.88 19.73 -16.89
C PHE A 450 -38.61 21.08 -16.96
N VAL A 451 -39.91 21.10 -16.65
CA VAL A 451 -40.71 22.33 -16.60
C VAL A 451 -40.21 23.26 -15.50
N TYR A 452 -39.95 22.72 -14.30
CA TYR A 452 -39.39 23.49 -13.19
C TYR A 452 -38.01 24.07 -13.54
N TYR A 453 -37.13 23.27 -14.17
CA TYR A 453 -35.86 23.78 -14.67
C TYR A 453 -36.06 24.90 -15.69
N ALA A 454 -36.93 24.72 -16.68
CA ALA A 454 -37.15 25.69 -17.75
C ALA A 454 -37.75 27.02 -17.26
N LEU A 455 -38.74 26.97 -16.35
CA LEU A 455 -39.50 28.14 -15.89
C LEU A 455 -38.87 28.82 -14.67
N TYR A 456 -38.27 28.06 -13.76
CA TYR A 456 -37.77 28.59 -12.48
C TYR A 456 -36.23 28.74 -12.45
N LEU A 457 -35.48 27.68 -12.77
CA LEU A 457 -34.02 27.65 -12.58
C LEU A 457 -33.23 28.25 -13.75
N ARG A 458 -33.60 27.95 -15.00
CA ARG A 458 -32.91 28.44 -16.22
C ARG A 458 -32.83 29.98 -16.28
N PRO A 459 -33.88 30.75 -15.94
CA PRO A 459 -33.80 32.21 -15.86
C PRO A 459 -32.87 32.71 -14.73
N ARG A 460 -32.59 31.87 -13.73
CA ARG A 460 -31.84 32.18 -12.50
C ARG A 460 -30.50 31.45 -12.41
N LYS A 461 -29.96 30.96 -13.53
CA LYS A 461 -28.74 30.14 -13.58
C LYS A 461 -27.50 30.73 -12.89
N ASN A 462 -27.46 32.05 -12.70
CA ASN A 462 -26.36 32.75 -12.04
C ASN A 462 -26.51 32.82 -10.50
N THR A 463 -27.68 32.48 -9.95
CA THR A 463 -27.99 32.62 -8.52
C THR A 463 -28.57 31.36 -7.87
N HIS A 464 -29.09 30.42 -8.67
CA HIS A 464 -29.76 29.18 -8.27
C HIS A 464 -29.18 28.00 -9.05
N LEU A 465 -29.26 26.79 -8.46
CA LEU A 465 -28.66 25.57 -9.00
C LEU A 465 -27.17 25.73 -9.27
N LEU A 466 -26.44 26.23 -8.27
CA LEU A 466 -25.02 26.53 -8.40
C LEU A 466 -24.15 25.27 -8.45
N LEU A 467 -24.75 24.08 -8.31
CA LEU A 467 -24.08 22.78 -8.14
C LEU A 467 -22.84 22.96 -7.28
N LEU A 468 -23.06 23.56 -6.09
CA LEU A 468 -21.99 23.91 -5.19
C LEU A 468 -21.19 22.65 -4.96
N ASN A 469 -19.91 22.70 -5.31
CA ASN A 469 -19.03 21.68 -4.83
C ASN A 469 -19.04 21.82 -3.30
N ALA A 470 -18.84 20.71 -2.59
CA ALA A 470 -18.23 20.88 -1.27
C ALA A 470 -17.08 21.87 -1.50
N ALA A 471 -17.03 22.95 -0.71
CA ALA A 471 -15.75 23.55 -0.40
C ALA A 471 -14.88 22.35 -0.21
N PRO A 472 -13.89 22.18 -1.09
CA PRO A 472 -13.10 21.00 -1.01
C PRO A 472 -12.77 20.94 0.49
N GLY A 473 -13.09 19.82 1.15
CA GLY A 473 -12.18 19.45 2.22
C GLY A 473 -10.85 19.50 1.48
N GLY A 474 -10.11 20.58 1.73
CA GLY A 474 -9.28 21.25 0.75
C GLY A 474 -8.39 20.24 0.08
N GLU A 475 -8.82 19.79 -1.07
CA GLU A 475 -8.07 19.06 -2.04
C GLU A 475 -8.70 19.61 -3.34
N LEU A 476 -8.12 20.55 -4.11
CA LEU A 476 -6.73 20.60 -4.55
C LEU A 476 -6.19 19.15 -4.73
N LEU A 477 -5.18 18.85 -5.51
CA LEU A 477 -4.34 17.79 -4.94
C LEU A 477 -3.69 18.55 -3.81
N MET A 478 -4.28 18.57 -2.60
CA MET A 478 -3.60 19.22 -1.49
C MET A 478 -2.55 18.23 -1.07
N LEU A 479 -1.42 18.34 -1.76
CA LEU A 479 -0.27 17.52 -1.51
C LEU A 479 0.09 17.69 -0.03
N ASP A 480 0.49 16.63 0.65
CA ASP A 480 1.05 16.75 1.99
C ASP A 480 2.28 17.67 1.95
N LEU A 481 3.08 17.49 0.89
CA LEU A 481 4.31 18.21 0.66
C LEU A 481 4.49 18.50 -0.84
N LEU A 482 4.84 19.75 -1.15
CA LEU A 482 5.34 20.16 -2.45
C LEU A 482 6.78 20.64 -2.32
N LEU A 483 7.69 19.96 -3.00
CA LEU A 483 9.03 20.48 -3.27
C LEU A 483 8.96 21.29 -4.56
N THR A 484 9.30 22.58 -4.54
CA THR A 484 9.14 23.47 -5.71
C THR A 484 10.38 24.30 -5.98
N ASN A 485 10.46 24.91 -7.17
CA ASN A 485 11.57 25.75 -7.61
C ASN A 485 12.92 25.02 -7.49
N GLY A 486 12.95 23.73 -7.85
CA GLY A 486 14.16 22.91 -7.89
C GLY A 486 14.52 22.46 -9.30
N VAL A 487 15.60 21.70 -9.42
CA VAL A 487 15.94 20.94 -10.63
C VAL A 487 15.61 19.48 -10.36
N VAL A 488 14.58 18.92 -11.00
CA VAL A 488 14.14 17.54 -10.71
C VAL A 488 14.72 16.57 -11.73
N ARG A 489 15.54 15.61 -11.29
CA ARG A 489 16.11 14.57 -12.15
C ARG A 489 15.23 13.32 -12.14
N THR A 490 14.33 13.24 -13.12
CA THR A 490 13.44 12.07 -13.32
C THR A 490 14.09 10.93 -14.09
N PHE A 491 15.25 11.17 -14.71
CA PHE A 491 15.92 10.28 -15.67
C PHE A 491 15.15 9.98 -16.97
N ASP A 492 13.99 10.63 -17.16
CA ASP A 492 13.24 10.65 -18.41
C ASP A 492 13.63 11.91 -19.22
N PRO A 493 14.29 11.77 -20.37
CA PRO A 493 14.75 12.91 -21.17
C PRO A 493 13.60 13.78 -21.71
N THR A 494 12.36 13.26 -21.72
CA THR A 494 11.18 13.98 -22.18
C THR A 494 10.51 14.78 -21.07
N CYS A 495 10.84 14.51 -19.80
CA CYS A 495 10.24 15.14 -18.64
C CYS A 495 11.16 16.19 -18.04
N ARG A 496 10.85 17.48 -18.27
CA ARG A 496 11.44 18.59 -17.52
C ARG A 496 10.54 18.94 -16.35
N ALA A 497 11.09 18.89 -15.14
CA ALA A 497 10.35 19.15 -13.93
C ALA A 497 11.12 20.06 -12.96
N GLU A 498 10.37 20.94 -12.31
CA GLU A 498 10.85 21.93 -11.34
C GLU A 498 10.20 21.73 -9.96
N ALA A 499 9.17 20.87 -9.90
CA ALA A 499 8.45 20.57 -8.68
C ALA A 499 8.02 19.09 -8.60
N VAL A 500 8.02 18.57 -7.37
CA VAL A 500 7.55 17.23 -7.00
C VAL A 500 6.52 17.36 -5.89
N GLY A 501 5.32 16.85 -6.13
CA GLY A 501 4.23 16.83 -5.18
C GLY A 501 3.99 15.45 -4.61
N ILE A 502 3.80 15.37 -3.30
CA ILE A 502 3.71 14.14 -2.52
C ILE A 502 2.38 14.10 -1.76
N GLU A 503 1.73 12.94 -1.75
CA GLU A 503 0.49 12.68 -1.01
C GLU A 503 0.46 11.21 -0.57
N ASP A 504 0.17 10.95 0.71
CA ASP A 504 0.16 9.61 1.32
C ASP A 504 1.47 8.85 1.05
N GLY A 505 2.59 9.55 1.11
CA GLY A 505 3.93 9.01 0.86
C GLY A 505 4.22 8.57 -0.57
N LEU A 506 3.34 8.91 -1.53
CA LEU A 506 3.51 8.66 -2.95
C LEU A 506 3.70 9.96 -3.72
N ILE A 507 4.50 9.91 -4.77
CA ILE A 507 4.61 11.01 -5.72
C ILE A 507 3.30 11.09 -6.51
N ARG A 508 2.68 12.27 -6.53
CA ARG A 508 1.45 12.56 -7.29
C ARG A 508 1.64 13.56 -8.42
N TYR A 509 2.63 14.42 -8.29
CA TYR A 509 2.90 15.46 -9.24
C TYR A 509 4.39 15.54 -9.54
N VAL A 510 4.74 15.65 -10.81
CA VAL A 510 6.09 15.91 -11.30
C VAL A 510 5.93 16.81 -12.53
N GLY A 511 6.46 18.02 -12.49
CA GLY A 511 6.25 18.97 -13.59
C GLY A 511 6.72 20.39 -13.29
N ALA A 512 6.18 21.35 -14.03
CA ALA A 512 6.50 22.78 -13.87
C ALA A 512 5.99 23.32 -12.54
N ALA A 513 6.77 24.18 -11.87
CA ALA A 513 6.39 24.72 -10.57
C ALA A 513 5.07 25.53 -10.61
N ALA A 514 4.80 26.21 -11.73
CA ALA A 514 3.59 27.01 -11.92
C ALA A 514 2.30 26.18 -12.03
N ASP A 515 2.41 24.92 -12.48
CA ASP A 515 1.29 23.99 -12.66
C ASP A 515 1.11 23.07 -11.45
N ALA A 516 1.96 23.22 -10.42
CA ALA A 516 1.93 22.39 -9.23
C ALA A 516 0.63 22.61 -8.44
N PRO A 517 -0.04 21.53 -7.99
CA PRO A 517 -1.13 21.64 -7.05
C PRO A 517 -0.69 22.31 -5.74
N VAL A 518 -1.62 22.97 -5.05
CA VAL A 518 -1.37 23.54 -3.70
C VAL A 518 -1.01 22.41 -2.73
N ALA A 519 -0.20 22.69 -1.72
CA ALA A 519 0.19 21.71 -0.71
C ALA A 519 -0.05 22.22 0.71
N LEU A 520 -0.17 21.31 1.68
CA LEU A 520 -0.17 21.60 3.11
C LEU A 520 1.15 22.23 3.55
N ARG A 521 2.27 21.67 3.05
CA ARG A 521 3.61 22.22 3.23
C ARG A 521 4.26 22.40 1.86
N THR A 522 4.87 23.56 1.64
CA THR A 522 5.70 23.81 0.46
C THR A 522 7.13 24.09 0.91
N ILE A 523 8.10 23.42 0.29
CA ILE A 523 9.52 23.67 0.48
C ILE A 523 10.06 24.25 -0.84
N ASP A 524 10.53 25.50 -0.76
CA ASP A 524 11.25 26.14 -1.85
C ASP A 524 12.70 25.63 -1.88
N LEU A 525 13.05 24.96 -2.98
CA LEU A 525 14.35 24.36 -3.17
C LEU A 525 15.41 25.35 -3.66
N ARG A 526 15.02 26.56 -4.08
CA ARG A 526 15.95 27.63 -4.52
C ARG A 526 16.95 27.18 -5.59
N GLY A 527 16.49 26.36 -6.53
CA GLY A 527 17.29 25.81 -7.63
C GLY A 527 18.14 24.58 -7.28
N ARG A 528 18.04 24.03 -6.06
CA ARG A 528 18.73 22.79 -5.67
C ARG A 528 18.21 21.57 -6.46
N LEU A 529 19.07 20.57 -6.62
CA LEU A 529 18.78 19.34 -7.35
C LEU A 529 18.01 18.34 -6.49
N VAL A 530 16.97 17.74 -7.07
CA VAL A 530 16.21 16.62 -6.52
C VAL A 530 16.50 15.37 -7.34
N THR A 531 16.90 14.28 -6.69
CA THR A 531 17.06 12.95 -7.27
C THR A 531 16.15 11.94 -6.56
N PRO A 532 15.88 10.75 -7.16
CA PRO A 532 15.37 9.65 -6.35
C PRO A 532 16.29 9.38 -5.16
N GLY A 533 15.72 8.81 -4.11
CA GLY A 533 16.41 8.32 -2.92
C GLY A 533 17.55 7.37 -3.28
N ILE A 534 18.70 7.52 -2.62
CA ILE A 534 19.85 6.62 -2.82
C ILE A 534 19.53 5.25 -2.20
N ILE A 535 19.76 4.20 -2.97
CA ILE A 535 19.64 2.80 -2.57
C ILE A 535 21.05 2.23 -2.49
N ASP A 536 21.56 2.16 -1.27
CA ASP A 536 22.87 1.58 -1.00
C ASP A 536 22.73 0.05 -0.99
N SER A 537 23.17 -0.58 -2.08
CA SER A 537 22.88 -2.00 -2.36
C SER A 537 23.76 -3.01 -1.60
N HIS A 538 24.63 -2.52 -0.72
CA HIS A 538 25.48 -3.31 0.16
C HIS A 538 26.04 -2.40 1.28
N ASN A 539 25.51 -2.48 2.50
CA ASN A 539 25.91 -1.58 3.60
C ASN A 539 25.64 -2.25 4.95
N HIS A 540 26.68 -2.41 5.77
CA HIS A 540 26.63 -3.10 7.06
C HIS A 540 26.34 -2.13 8.23
N LEU A 541 25.06 -1.88 8.48
CA LEU A 541 24.50 -1.30 9.70
C LEU A 541 24.96 -2.03 10.96
N LEU A 542 25.11 -3.36 10.90
CA LEU A 542 25.54 -4.18 12.03
C LEU A 542 27.01 -3.97 12.40
N LEU A 543 27.83 -3.50 11.45
CA LEU A 543 29.25 -3.21 11.64
C LEU A 543 29.53 -1.77 12.04
N GLY A 544 28.58 -0.84 11.83
CA GLY A 544 28.83 0.59 11.96
C GLY A 544 29.47 1.05 13.28
N PHE A 545 29.83 2.33 13.33
CA PHE A 545 30.67 2.85 14.40
C PHE A 545 30.14 2.60 15.81
N ASP A 546 31.07 2.25 16.71
CA ASP A 546 30.79 2.07 18.12
C ASP A 546 31.53 3.12 18.96
N PRO A 547 30.82 3.99 19.69
CA PRO A 547 31.43 5.09 20.43
C PRO A 547 32.34 4.63 21.58
N ASP A 548 32.26 3.36 21.97
CA ASP A 548 33.15 2.77 22.98
C ASP A 548 34.40 2.11 22.37
N ALA A 549 34.53 2.09 21.04
CA ALA A 549 35.69 1.60 20.31
C ALA A 549 36.53 2.74 19.72
N VAL A 550 37.80 2.45 19.45
CA VAL A 550 38.75 3.36 18.80
C VAL A 550 38.63 3.21 17.29
N SER A 551 38.39 4.31 16.57
CA SER A 551 38.56 4.32 15.11
C SER A 551 40.05 4.45 14.75
N LEU A 552 40.56 3.47 14.01
CA LEU A 552 41.89 3.48 13.39
C LEU A 552 41.85 3.94 11.92
N GLU A 553 40.72 4.48 11.47
CA GLU A 553 40.60 5.05 10.13
C GLU A 553 41.69 6.11 9.89
N GLY A 554 42.37 6.00 8.74
CA GLY A 554 43.50 6.85 8.37
C GLY A 554 44.80 6.62 9.16
N ALA A 555 44.84 5.67 10.10
CA ALA A 555 46.09 5.31 10.80
C ALA A 555 46.94 4.39 9.90
N GLN A 556 48.02 4.95 9.35
CA GLN A 556 48.88 4.26 8.37
C GLN A 556 50.10 3.55 9.00
N ASP A 557 50.33 3.72 10.30
CA ASP A 557 51.49 3.13 10.98
C ASP A 557 51.19 2.71 12.43
N LEU A 558 52.05 1.81 12.94
CA LEU A 558 51.98 1.28 14.29
C LEU A 558 52.07 2.36 15.39
N THR A 559 52.77 3.46 15.14
CA THR A 559 52.93 4.53 16.14
C THR A 559 51.59 5.20 16.39
N GLU A 560 50.87 5.53 15.32
CA GLU A 560 49.54 6.15 15.41
C GLU A 560 48.51 5.19 16.01
N VAL A 561 48.53 3.92 15.61
CA VAL A 561 47.65 2.89 16.21
C VAL A 561 47.87 2.80 17.72
N ARG A 562 49.12 2.66 18.17
CA ARG A 562 49.45 2.61 19.60
C ARG A 562 49.05 3.90 20.31
N ARG A 563 49.26 5.07 19.70
CA ARG A 563 48.88 6.36 20.29
C ARG A 563 47.38 6.46 20.53
N ARG A 564 46.54 6.13 19.54
CA ARG A 564 45.08 6.20 19.65
C ARG A 564 44.53 5.21 20.67
N ILE A 565 44.98 3.96 20.61
CA ILE A 565 44.57 2.91 21.55
C ILE A 565 45.01 3.26 22.98
N GLY A 566 46.24 3.71 23.17
CA GLY A 566 46.77 4.10 24.48
C GLY A 566 46.03 5.31 25.08
N ALA A 567 45.71 6.32 24.26
CA ALA A 567 44.91 7.46 24.68
C ALA A 567 43.51 7.03 25.13
N HIS A 568 42.81 6.21 24.33
CA HIS A 568 41.47 5.70 24.69
C HIS A 568 41.50 4.87 25.95
N ALA A 569 42.49 3.99 26.08
CA ALA A 569 42.71 3.21 27.29
C ALA A 569 42.88 4.10 28.53
N ALA A 570 43.65 5.19 28.43
CA ALA A 570 43.85 6.11 29.55
C ALA A 570 42.58 6.89 29.92
N THR A 571 41.76 7.29 28.95
CA THR A 571 40.54 8.10 29.17
C THR A 571 39.32 7.28 29.53
N ARG A 572 39.33 5.96 29.28
CA ARG A 572 38.23 5.03 29.56
C ARG A 572 38.66 3.92 30.52
N PRO A 573 38.90 4.22 31.81
CA PRO A 573 39.25 3.21 32.81
C PRO A 573 38.07 2.31 33.18
N ASP A 574 36.85 2.68 32.81
CA ASP A 574 35.61 1.92 33.01
C ASP A 574 35.49 0.69 32.09
N LEU A 575 36.24 0.65 30.99
CA LEU A 575 36.18 -0.43 30.01
C LEU A 575 37.12 -1.59 30.37
N ASP A 576 36.56 -2.79 30.50
CA ASP A 576 37.30 -4.04 30.73
C ASP A 576 38.11 -4.50 29.50
N TRP A 577 37.62 -4.17 28.30
CA TRP A 577 38.26 -4.46 27.02
C TRP A 577 38.51 -3.15 26.26
N ILE A 578 39.68 -3.06 25.62
CA ILE A 578 39.98 -1.98 24.68
C ILE A 578 39.73 -2.48 23.26
N CYS A 579 38.74 -1.90 22.62
CA CYS A 579 38.23 -2.29 21.33
C CYS A 579 38.65 -1.26 20.29
N ALA A 580 39.12 -1.69 19.13
CA ALA A 580 39.47 -0.81 18.01
C ALA A 580 39.03 -1.41 16.68
N GLU A 581 38.81 -0.55 15.69
CA GLU A 581 38.25 -0.90 14.39
C GLU A 581 39.03 -0.20 13.28
N ASN A 582 38.92 -0.75 12.06
CA ASN A 582 39.45 -0.14 10.84
C ASN A 582 40.98 -0.08 10.74
N ALA A 583 41.67 -1.09 11.28
CA ALA A 583 43.11 -1.23 11.04
C ALA A 583 43.40 -1.62 9.58
N VAL A 584 44.35 -0.96 8.94
CA VAL A 584 44.88 -1.39 7.63
C VAL A 584 45.92 -2.49 7.80
N TYR A 585 46.05 -3.39 6.83
CA TYR A 585 47.02 -4.50 6.90
C TYR A 585 48.49 -4.03 6.89
N SER A 586 48.74 -2.84 6.36
CA SER A 586 50.06 -2.25 6.15
C SER A 586 50.62 -1.45 7.34
N VAL A 587 49.92 -1.42 8.49
CA VAL A 587 50.36 -0.67 9.69
C VAL A 587 51.75 -1.04 10.18
N VAL A 588 52.23 -2.25 9.83
CA VAL A 588 53.61 -2.67 10.03
C VAL A 588 54.25 -2.97 8.68
N THR A 589 55.37 -2.30 8.38
CA THR A 589 56.05 -2.47 7.10
C THR A 589 56.58 -3.90 6.93
N GLY A 590 56.23 -4.54 5.81
CA GLY A 590 56.80 -5.82 5.38
C GLY A 590 56.30 -7.07 6.11
N ARG A 591 55.37 -6.95 7.08
CA ARG A 591 54.72 -8.09 7.74
C ARG A 591 53.38 -7.70 8.35
N ARG A 592 52.53 -8.68 8.65
CA ARG A 592 51.33 -8.47 9.46
C ARG A 592 51.69 -8.05 10.91
N PRO A 593 50.84 -7.25 11.57
CA PRO A 593 51.03 -6.94 12.98
C PRO A 593 50.75 -8.16 13.87
N ASN A 594 51.32 -8.19 15.07
CA ASN A 594 51.22 -9.30 16.01
C ASN A 594 51.09 -8.82 17.47
N ALA A 595 50.85 -9.74 18.42
CA ALA A 595 50.65 -9.39 19.83
C ALA A 595 51.83 -8.64 20.45
N ALA A 596 53.07 -8.89 19.98
CA ALA A 596 54.26 -8.22 20.47
C ALA A 596 54.26 -6.71 20.14
N ASP A 597 53.64 -6.32 19.01
CA ASP A 597 53.51 -4.93 18.58
C ASP A 597 52.62 -4.09 19.52
N LEU A 598 51.80 -4.72 20.38
CA LEU A 598 50.94 -4.07 21.38
C LEU A 598 51.51 -4.12 22.81
N ARG A 599 52.72 -4.70 23.01
CA ARG A 599 53.30 -4.82 24.36
C ARG A 599 53.54 -3.46 25.02
N GLY A 600 53.34 -3.43 26.33
CA GLY A 600 53.49 -2.23 27.16
C GLY A 600 52.45 -1.13 26.92
N LEU A 601 51.42 -1.39 26.09
CA LEU A 601 50.38 -0.39 25.79
C LEU A 601 49.31 -0.31 26.88
N THR A 602 48.84 -1.47 27.35
CA THR A 602 47.84 -1.63 28.42
C THR A 602 47.87 -3.09 28.89
N ASP A 603 47.55 -3.32 30.16
CA ASP A 603 47.42 -4.68 30.73
C ASP A 603 46.05 -5.31 30.44
N ARG A 604 45.11 -4.52 29.91
CA ARG A 604 43.77 -4.99 29.53
C ARG A 604 43.78 -5.71 28.18
N PRO A 605 42.84 -6.65 27.96
CA PRO A 605 42.62 -7.25 26.64
C PRO A 605 42.36 -6.20 25.56
N VAL A 606 43.04 -6.33 24.42
CA VAL A 606 42.85 -5.49 23.23
C VAL A 606 42.32 -6.36 22.09
N PHE A 607 41.26 -5.88 21.44
CA PHE A 607 40.62 -6.51 20.28
C PHE A 607 40.53 -5.49 19.15
N ILE A 608 41.18 -5.76 18.02
CA ILE A 608 41.27 -4.85 16.88
C ILE A 608 40.75 -5.56 15.63
N THR A 609 39.76 -5.00 14.95
CA THR A 609 39.31 -5.49 13.63
C THR A 609 40.02 -4.76 12.49
N THR A 610 40.29 -5.47 11.40
CA THR A 610 40.74 -4.86 10.14
C THR A 610 39.60 -4.08 9.49
N TYR A 611 39.91 -3.14 8.59
CA TYR A 611 38.90 -2.30 7.91
C TYR A 611 37.86 -3.11 7.13
N ASP A 612 38.27 -4.22 6.54
CA ASP A 612 37.41 -5.16 5.82
C ASP A 612 36.70 -6.16 6.76
N GLN A 613 37.00 -6.16 8.05
CA GLN A 613 36.50 -7.11 9.06
C GLN A 613 36.85 -8.59 8.79
N HIS A 614 37.80 -8.92 7.92
CA HIS A 614 38.17 -10.33 7.66
C HIS A 614 39.24 -10.88 8.62
N SER A 615 39.88 -10.02 9.43
CA SER A 615 40.88 -10.42 10.42
C SER A 615 40.78 -9.67 11.75
N VAL A 616 41.34 -10.28 12.82
CA VAL A 616 41.45 -9.67 14.15
C VAL A 616 42.89 -9.68 14.63
N TRP A 617 43.30 -8.59 15.28
CA TRP A 617 44.56 -8.46 15.97
C TRP A 617 44.35 -8.32 17.49
N LEU A 618 45.00 -9.20 18.24
CA LEU A 618 44.90 -9.36 19.68
C LEU A 618 46.23 -9.08 20.37
N ASN A 619 46.18 -8.53 21.59
CA ASN A 619 47.36 -8.47 22.46
C ASN A 619 47.52 -9.72 23.34
N ASP A 620 48.65 -9.82 24.03
CA ASP A 620 48.95 -10.94 24.95
C ASP A 620 47.88 -11.12 26.05
N ALA A 621 47.23 -10.04 26.51
CA ALA A 621 46.18 -10.11 27.52
C ALA A 621 44.89 -10.73 26.98
N ALA A 622 44.49 -10.37 25.76
CA ALA A 622 43.34 -10.98 25.09
C ALA A 622 43.57 -12.47 24.81
N LEU A 623 44.77 -12.85 24.35
CA LEU A 623 45.14 -14.26 24.15
C LEU A 623 44.97 -15.11 25.43
N ARG A 624 45.39 -14.56 26.59
CA ARG A 624 45.22 -15.22 27.90
C ARG A 624 43.77 -15.34 28.33
N VAL A 625 42.98 -14.28 28.16
CA VAL A 625 41.56 -14.27 28.56
C VAL A 625 40.74 -15.24 27.72
N LEU A 626 41.05 -15.35 26.43
CA LEU A 626 40.41 -16.27 25.50
C LEU A 626 40.96 -17.71 25.59
N GLY A 627 42.04 -17.94 26.34
CA GLY A 627 42.71 -19.24 26.48
C GLY A 627 43.45 -19.72 25.24
N ILE A 628 43.63 -18.87 24.22
CA ILE A 628 44.29 -19.22 22.96
C ILE A 628 45.76 -19.61 23.20
N ASP A 629 46.42 -18.97 24.16
CA ASP A 629 47.77 -19.32 24.63
C ASP A 629 47.88 -20.71 25.26
N ARG A 630 46.74 -21.33 25.61
CA ARG A 630 46.63 -22.69 26.15
C ARG A 630 46.02 -23.68 25.14
N GLY A 631 45.88 -23.27 23.88
CA GLY A 631 45.36 -24.11 22.80
C GLY A 631 43.84 -24.12 22.68
N THR A 632 43.11 -23.23 23.38
CA THR A 632 41.67 -23.10 23.20
C THR A 632 41.35 -22.66 21.77
N GLN A 633 40.46 -23.40 21.11
CA GLN A 633 39.90 -23.02 19.82
C GLN A 633 38.73 -22.07 20.04
N ILE A 634 38.69 -21.00 19.26
CA ILE A 634 37.59 -20.02 19.25
C ILE A 634 36.65 -20.31 18.07
N PRO A 635 35.32 -20.16 18.23
CA PRO A 635 34.36 -20.50 17.18
C PRO A 635 34.19 -19.40 16.11
N TRP A 636 34.77 -18.21 16.34
CA TRP A 636 34.55 -17.01 15.53
C TRP A 636 35.72 -16.64 14.61
N GLY A 637 36.76 -17.47 14.56
CA GLY A 637 37.92 -17.28 13.65
C GLY A 637 39.00 -18.33 13.89
N ARG A 638 40.11 -18.22 13.15
CA ARG A 638 41.25 -19.14 13.24
C ARG A 638 42.51 -18.40 13.70
N PRO A 639 42.97 -18.62 14.95
CA PRO A 639 44.23 -18.05 15.42
C PRO A 639 45.43 -18.56 14.63
N GLU A 640 46.32 -17.65 14.25
CA GLU A 640 47.59 -17.97 13.62
C GLU A 640 48.66 -18.30 14.68
N PHE A 641 49.47 -19.31 14.40
CA PHE A 641 50.58 -19.74 15.25
C PHE A 641 51.88 -19.62 14.47
N ASP A 642 52.95 -19.20 15.15
CA ASP A 642 54.28 -19.15 14.56
C ASP A 642 54.91 -20.56 14.42
N ASP A 643 56.10 -20.63 13.80
CA ASP A 643 56.84 -21.89 13.61
C ASP A 643 57.17 -22.61 14.94
N GLY A 644 57.12 -21.89 16.07
CA GLY A 644 57.33 -22.43 17.42
C GLY A 644 56.04 -22.91 18.09
N GLY A 645 54.88 -22.75 17.45
CA GLY A 645 53.57 -23.10 17.99
C GLY A 645 53.02 -22.10 19.00
N LEU A 646 53.57 -20.88 19.08
CA LEU A 646 53.03 -19.81 19.91
C LEU A 646 52.00 -18.99 19.12
N PRO A 647 50.88 -18.57 19.73
CA PRO A 647 49.90 -17.74 19.02
C PRO A 647 50.50 -16.37 18.71
N THR A 648 50.39 -15.95 17.46
CA THR A 648 50.94 -14.66 17.01
C THR A 648 50.11 -13.47 17.48
N GLY A 649 48.84 -13.70 17.82
CA GLY A 649 47.86 -12.64 18.07
C GLY A 649 47.07 -12.22 16.83
N TRP A 650 47.31 -12.84 15.68
CA TRP A 650 46.52 -12.64 14.47
C TRP A 650 45.46 -13.74 14.34
N VAL A 651 44.25 -13.40 13.90
CA VAL A 651 43.14 -14.32 13.67
C VAL A 651 42.58 -14.08 12.28
N THR A 652 42.48 -15.12 11.47
CA THR A 652 41.90 -15.10 10.11
C THR A 652 40.51 -15.75 10.08
N ASP A 653 39.87 -15.75 8.90
CA ASP A 653 38.49 -16.26 8.70
C ASP A 653 37.49 -15.60 9.66
N PHE A 654 37.79 -14.37 10.08
CA PHE A 654 36.93 -13.58 10.93
C PHE A 654 35.72 -13.11 10.14
N TYR A 655 34.65 -12.74 10.84
CA TYR A 655 33.35 -12.36 10.29
C TYR A 655 32.54 -13.48 9.62
N THR A 656 33.10 -14.26 8.68
CA THR A 656 32.41 -15.44 8.11
C THR A 656 32.19 -16.54 9.16
N SER A 657 33.19 -16.79 10.01
CA SER A 657 33.06 -17.70 11.16
C SER A 657 32.24 -17.07 12.29
N ALA A 658 32.42 -15.77 12.51
CA ALA A 658 31.80 -15.02 13.59
C ALA A 658 30.27 -14.90 13.46
N MET A 659 29.72 -14.83 12.24
CA MET A 659 28.27 -14.70 12.04
C MET A 659 27.54 -16.06 12.03
N THR A 660 28.25 -17.17 12.25
CA THR A 660 27.60 -18.47 12.51
C THR A 660 26.93 -18.50 13.89
N ARG A 661 26.00 -19.42 14.14
CA ARG A 661 25.34 -19.55 15.46
C ARG A 661 26.35 -19.71 16.60
N ALA A 662 27.36 -20.55 16.40
CA ALA A 662 28.40 -20.81 17.39
C ALA A 662 29.39 -19.64 17.52
N GLY A 663 29.81 -19.07 16.40
CA GLY A 663 30.72 -17.92 16.36
C GLY A 663 30.12 -16.71 17.07
N LEU A 664 28.86 -16.38 16.77
CA LEU A 664 28.19 -15.21 17.31
C LEU A 664 27.96 -15.36 18.82
N ALA A 665 27.50 -16.54 19.25
CA ALA A 665 27.37 -16.84 20.68
C ALA A 665 28.71 -16.75 21.42
N GLY A 666 29.80 -17.17 20.78
CA GLY A 666 31.16 -16.99 21.30
C GLY A 666 31.55 -15.52 21.42
N LEU A 667 31.36 -14.73 20.38
CA LEU A 667 31.67 -13.29 20.40
C LEU A 667 30.85 -12.51 21.42
N GLN A 668 29.54 -12.73 21.48
CA GLN A 668 28.64 -12.06 22.42
C GLN A 668 28.99 -12.39 23.88
N ARG A 669 29.56 -13.58 24.13
CA ARG A 669 30.06 -13.99 25.45
C ARG A 669 31.41 -13.35 25.77
N ASP A 670 32.32 -13.33 24.80
CA ASP A 670 33.74 -13.06 25.05
C ASP A 670 34.13 -11.58 24.83
N ILE A 671 33.49 -10.90 23.87
CA ILE A 671 33.88 -9.59 23.36
C ILE A 671 32.73 -8.59 23.56
N PRO A 672 32.85 -7.63 24.51
CA PRO A 672 31.78 -6.69 24.82
C PRO A 672 31.26 -5.91 23.61
N MET A 673 32.12 -5.60 22.65
CA MET A 673 31.80 -4.92 21.39
C MET A 673 30.64 -5.57 20.61
N TYR A 674 30.51 -6.90 20.71
CA TYR A 674 29.49 -7.67 20.00
C TYR A 674 28.22 -7.91 20.82
N SER A 675 28.09 -7.35 22.01
CA SER A 675 26.86 -7.51 22.80
C SER A 675 25.63 -7.02 22.02
N PRO A 676 24.45 -7.65 22.20
CA PRO A 676 23.23 -7.26 21.47
C PRO A 676 22.90 -5.77 21.57
N ASP A 677 23.10 -5.15 22.74
CA ASP A 677 22.85 -3.72 22.93
C ASP A 677 23.88 -2.84 22.20
N ARG A 678 25.17 -3.20 22.19
CA ARG A 678 26.18 -2.44 21.45
C ARG A 678 25.95 -2.55 19.94
N ARG A 679 25.60 -3.74 19.44
CA ARG A 679 25.22 -3.94 18.04
C ARG A 679 23.95 -3.19 17.65
N TYR A 680 22.95 -3.14 18.52
CA TYR A 680 21.75 -2.35 18.29
C TYR A 680 22.05 -0.84 18.17
N ARG A 681 22.99 -0.30 18.97
CA ARG A 681 23.45 1.09 18.80
C ARG A 681 24.09 1.33 17.42
N ARG A 682 24.85 0.36 16.90
CA ARG A 682 25.45 0.47 15.54
C ARG A 682 24.38 0.55 14.47
N ILE A 683 23.35 -0.30 14.55
CA ILE A 683 22.24 -0.29 13.59
C ILE A 683 21.57 1.10 13.58
N THR A 684 21.19 1.58 14.76
CA THR A 684 20.47 2.86 14.88
C THR A 684 21.33 4.07 14.46
N SER A 685 22.61 4.10 14.84
CA SER A 685 23.54 5.16 14.40
C SER A 685 23.81 5.11 12.89
N SER A 686 23.91 3.93 12.31
CA SER A 686 24.16 3.77 10.86
C SER A 686 22.94 4.18 10.04
N LEU A 687 21.73 3.90 10.52
CA LEU A 687 20.49 4.36 9.88
C LEU A 687 20.37 5.89 9.89
N GLU A 688 20.76 6.53 11.00
CA GLU A 688 20.85 7.99 11.08
C GLU A 688 21.86 8.56 10.09
N MET A 689 23.07 7.98 10.03
CA MET A 689 24.10 8.36 9.05
C MET A 689 23.64 8.16 7.61
N ALA A 690 22.95 7.05 7.33
CA ALA A 690 22.44 6.73 6.01
C ALA A 690 21.47 7.80 5.52
N THR A 691 20.47 8.15 6.34
CA THR A 691 19.52 9.20 5.99
C THR A 691 20.17 10.59 5.89
N ALA A 692 21.17 10.89 6.71
CA ALA A 692 21.96 12.13 6.59
C ALA A 692 22.78 12.20 5.29
N SER A 693 23.10 11.05 4.69
CA SER A 693 23.84 10.93 3.43
C SER A 693 22.92 10.81 2.20
N GLY A 694 21.59 10.95 2.36
CA GLY A 694 20.62 10.78 1.27
C GLY A 694 20.22 9.33 0.97
N ILE A 695 20.65 8.37 1.79
CA ILE A 695 20.32 6.95 1.61
C ILE A 695 18.93 6.68 2.21
N THR A 696 17.99 6.34 1.32
CA THR A 696 16.60 6.04 1.68
C THR A 696 16.34 4.54 1.79
N THR A 697 17.25 3.72 1.26
CA THR A 697 17.20 2.26 1.38
C THR A 697 18.60 1.71 1.54
N VAL A 698 18.78 0.88 2.56
CA VAL A 698 20.00 0.13 2.85
C VAL A 698 19.74 -1.35 2.60
N VAL A 699 20.68 -2.01 1.92
CA VAL A 699 20.70 -3.46 1.83
C VAL A 699 21.77 -3.97 2.79
N GLU A 700 21.33 -4.40 3.96
CA GLU A 700 22.18 -5.00 4.99
C GLU A 700 22.53 -6.43 4.57
N PRO A 701 23.81 -6.72 4.29
CA PRO A 701 24.22 -8.08 3.99
C PRO A 701 24.61 -8.84 5.26
N GLN A 702 24.62 -10.16 5.14
CA GLN A 702 25.19 -11.04 6.15
C GLN A 702 24.50 -10.98 7.52
N VAL A 703 23.18 -10.75 7.55
CA VAL A 703 22.44 -10.76 8.82
C VAL A 703 22.26 -12.19 9.30
N PRO A 704 22.79 -12.57 10.48
CA PRO A 704 22.55 -13.89 11.03
C PRO A 704 21.11 -14.00 11.53
N LEU A 705 20.49 -15.17 11.35
CA LEU A 705 19.13 -15.45 11.85
C LEU A 705 18.95 -15.10 13.33
N ALA A 706 20.00 -15.28 14.14
CA ALA A 706 20.00 -15.02 15.58
C ALA A 706 19.86 -13.52 15.96
N GLU A 707 20.02 -12.59 15.02
CA GLU A 707 19.94 -11.15 15.29
C GLU A 707 18.85 -10.44 14.48
N LEU A 708 17.95 -11.18 13.84
CA LEU A 708 16.77 -10.59 13.20
C LEU A 708 15.93 -9.78 14.20
N ASP A 709 15.91 -10.20 15.47
CA ASP A 709 15.24 -9.47 16.55
C ASP A 709 15.77 -8.04 16.74
N LEU A 710 17.04 -7.76 16.41
CA LEU A 710 17.58 -6.40 16.46
C LEU A 710 16.96 -5.50 15.38
N MET A 711 16.70 -6.06 14.18
CA MET A 711 16.02 -5.34 13.10
C MET A 711 14.54 -5.12 13.43
N TYR A 712 13.88 -6.15 13.98
CA TYR A 712 12.50 -6.02 14.44
C TYR A 712 12.36 -5.01 15.57
N ARG A 713 13.32 -4.98 16.51
CA ARG A 713 13.40 -3.97 17.57
C ARG A 713 13.52 -2.55 16.98
N ALA A 714 14.44 -2.33 16.04
CA ALA A 714 14.62 -1.02 15.39
C ALA A 714 13.34 -0.55 14.69
N ARG A 715 12.65 -1.49 14.02
CA ARG A 715 11.37 -1.22 13.35
C ARG A 715 10.24 -0.90 14.34
N ALA A 716 10.15 -1.65 15.44
CA ALA A 716 9.11 -1.49 16.46
C ALA A 716 9.29 -0.20 17.29
N GLU A 717 10.53 0.18 17.57
CA GLU A 717 10.88 1.42 18.29
C GLU A 717 10.81 2.67 17.38
N GLY A 718 10.49 2.51 16.08
CA GLY A 718 10.43 3.62 15.12
C GLY A 718 11.78 4.24 14.80
N ARG A 719 12.88 3.52 15.04
CA ARG A 719 14.26 3.95 14.75
C ARG A 719 14.69 3.69 13.30
N MET A 720 13.92 2.88 12.57
CA MET A 720 14.16 2.57 11.15
C MET A 720 13.64 3.71 10.25
N ASN A 721 14.47 4.73 10.06
CA ASN A 721 14.18 5.92 9.23
C ASN A 721 14.67 5.81 7.78
N SER A 722 15.46 4.78 7.46
CA SER A 722 15.75 4.29 6.10
C SER A 722 15.14 2.90 5.93
N ARG A 723 14.71 2.54 4.72
CA ARG A 723 14.24 1.19 4.43
C ARG A 723 15.41 0.20 4.55
N VAL A 724 15.16 -0.99 5.04
CA VAL A 724 16.16 -2.05 5.20
C VAL A 724 15.74 -3.29 4.44
N ILE A 725 16.58 -3.72 3.51
CA ILE A 725 16.51 -5.03 2.88
C ILE A 725 17.61 -5.88 3.48
N THR A 726 17.22 -6.92 4.21
CA THR A 726 18.14 -7.80 4.90
C THR A 726 18.49 -8.99 4.02
N ALA A 727 19.74 -9.08 3.57
CA ALA A 727 20.28 -10.29 2.99
C ALA A 727 20.77 -11.23 4.11
N LEU A 728 20.05 -12.33 4.30
CA LEU A 728 20.30 -13.30 5.36
C LEU A 728 21.62 -14.04 5.12
N PHE A 729 22.43 -14.20 6.16
CA PHE A 729 23.69 -14.92 6.07
C PHE A 729 23.45 -16.42 5.91
N HIS A 730 24.07 -17.02 4.90
CA HIS A 730 24.24 -18.46 4.79
C HIS A 730 25.69 -18.84 5.10
N PRO A 731 25.95 -19.50 6.25
CA PRO A 731 27.30 -19.92 6.61
C PRO A 731 27.91 -20.88 5.60
N VAL A 732 29.21 -20.72 5.35
CA VAL A 732 29.98 -21.66 4.54
C VAL A 732 29.85 -23.08 5.12
N GLY A 733 29.38 -24.02 4.30
CA GLY A 733 29.16 -25.41 4.70
C GLY A 733 27.84 -25.67 5.43
N ALA A 734 26.93 -24.69 5.54
CA ALA A 734 25.61 -24.91 6.13
C ALA A 734 24.77 -25.90 5.30
N ASP A 735 24.05 -26.75 6.02
CA ASP A 735 23.30 -27.88 5.48
C ASP A 735 21.90 -27.48 4.96
N ALA A 736 21.10 -28.48 4.61
CA ALA A 736 19.73 -28.29 4.16
C ALA A 736 18.77 -27.86 5.28
N GLU A 737 19.06 -28.22 6.53
CA GLU A 737 18.26 -27.79 7.69
C GLU A 737 18.38 -26.27 7.86
N PHE A 738 19.59 -25.73 7.80
CA PHE A 738 19.78 -24.28 7.86
C PHE A 738 19.04 -23.54 6.73
N ARG A 739 19.03 -24.11 5.51
CA ARG A 739 18.30 -23.52 4.36
C ARG A 739 16.78 -23.54 4.57
N ARG A 740 16.25 -24.56 5.26
CA ARG A 740 14.84 -24.59 5.68
C ARG A 740 14.55 -23.51 6.71
N ASP A 741 15.44 -23.31 7.69
CA ASP A 741 15.30 -22.26 8.70
C ASP A 741 15.31 -20.85 8.06
N LEU A 742 16.17 -20.63 7.04
CA LEU A 742 16.14 -19.39 6.24
C LEU A 742 14.77 -19.17 5.58
N ARG A 743 14.21 -20.21 4.96
CA ARG A 743 12.89 -20.13 4.31
C ARG A 743 11.79 -19.83 5.31
N GLU A 744 11.80 -20.52 6.45
CA GLU A 744 10.84 -20.28 7.53
C GLU A 744 10.91 -18.84 8.05
N ALA A 745 12.12 -18.30 8.26
CA ALA A 745 12.32 -16.91 8.68
C ALA A 745 11.73 -15.91 7.67
N VAL A 746 11.89 -16.14 6.37
CA VAL A 746 11.31 -15.25 5.34
C VAL A 746 9.80 -15.45 5.19
N ASP A 747 9.28 -16.67 5.31
CA ASP A 747 7.83 -16.95 5.22
C ASP A 747 7.05 -16.39 6.41
N SER A 748 7.68 -16.40 7.59
CA SER A 748 7.07 -15.90 8.83
C SER A 748 7.26 -14.40 9.06
N ALA A 749 8.10 -13.74 8.23
CA ALA A 749 8.33 -12.31 8.34
C ALA A 749 7.03 -11.52 8.08
N PRO A 750 6.71 -10.52 8.93
CA PRO A 750 5.57 -9.63 8.68
C PRO A 750 5.71 -8.90 7.34
N VAL A 751 4.59 -8.68 6.65
CA VAL A 751 4.56 -7.79 5.48
C VAL A 751 4.70 -6.35 5.98
N ASP A 752 5.85 -5.75 5.75
CA ASP A 752 6.21 -4.39 6.16
C ASP A 752 6.83 -3.62 4.99
N ASP A 753 6.64 -2.31 4.94
CA ASP A 753 7.17 -1.47 3.86
C ASP A 753 8.58 -0.96 4.14
N MET A 754 9.02 -0.92 5.40
CA MET A 754 10.33 -0.44 5.82
C MET A 754 11.35 -1.58 5.99
N LEU A 755 10.92 -2.81 6.29
CA LEU A 755 11.80 -3.95 6.46
C LEU A 755 11.39 -5.12 5.55
N ARG A 756 12.34 -5.61 4.74
CA ARG A 756 12.17 -6.80 3.89
C ARG A 756 13.28 -7.81 4.14
N LEU A 757 12.92 -9.09 4.21
CA LEU A 757 13.86 -10.21 4.20
C LEU A 757 13.75 -10.93 2.86
N GLY A 758 14.81 -11.61 2.40
CA GLY A 758 14.68 -12.48 1.23
C GLY A 758 15.96 -12.78 0.48
N PRO A 759 16.86 -11.81 0.25
CA PRO A 759 18.15 -12.14 -0.33
C PRO A 759 18.97 -13.02 0.62
N VAL A 760 19.81 -13.88 0.07
CA VAL A 760 20.72 -14.73 0.85
C VAL A 760 22.17 -14.37 0.50
N LYS A 761 22.93 -13.87 1.48
CA LYS A 761 24.35 -13.53 1.33
C LYS A 761 25.20 -14.81 1.32
N LEU A 762 25.98 -14.97 0.26
CA LEU A 762 26.90 -16.10 0.04
C LEU A 762 28.35 -15.61 -0.11
N TYR A 763 29.29 -16.55 -0.03
CA TYR A 763 30.71 -16.35 -0.33
C TYR A 763 31.18 -17.36 -1.37
N ALA A 764 31.55 -16.88 -2.56
CA ALA A 764 32.19 -17.69 -3.58
C ALA A 764 33.71 -17.77 -3.33
N ASP A 765 34.29 -16.67 -2.92
CA ASP A 765 35.67 -16.54 -2.43
C ASP A 765 35.75 -15.46 -1.32
N ASP A 766 36.95 -14.96 -1.06
CA ASP A 766 37.27 -14.04 0.04
C ASP A 766 37.83 -12.71 -0.51
N VAL A 767 38.90 -12.13 0.04
CA VAL A 767 39.47 -10.83 -0.37
C VAL A 767 40.86 -10.96 -0.99
N ILE A 768 41.24 -10.03 -1.86
CA ILE A 768 42.47 -10.10 -2.66
C ILE A 768 43.72 -9.80 -1.81
N GLU A 769 43.63 -8.89 -0.85
CA GLU A 769 44.72 -8.35 -0.03
C GLU A 769 45.50 -9.42 0.76
N PRO A 770 44.86 -10.35 1.49
CA PRO A 770 45.55 -11.44 2.19
C PRO A 770 45.85 -12.66 1.31
N HIS A 771 45.65 -12.55 -0.01
CA HIS A 771 45.78 -13.62 -1.00
C HIS A 771 44.80 -14.78 -0.83
N THR A 772 43.57 -14.53 -0.36
CA THR A 772 42.58 -15.60 -0.12
C THR A 772 41.53 -15.70 -1.23
N ALA A 773 41.22 -14.61 -1.93
CA ALA A 773 40.35 -14.60 -3.10
C ALA A 773 40.80 -15.59 -4.20
N ALA A 774 39.84 -16.15 -4.93
CA ALA A 774 40.08 -17.22 -5.88
C ALA A 774 40.46 -16.62 -7.25
N MET A 775 41.70 -16.86 -7.68
CA MET A 775 42.25 -16.32 -8.92
C MET A 775 42.45 -17.42 -9.98
N LEU A 776 42.14 -17.12 -11.25
CA LEU A 776 42.36 -18.03 -12.39
C LEU A 776 43.85 -18.27 -12.65
N SER A 777 44.67 -17.26 -12.35
CA SER A 777 46.14 -17.29 -12.46
C SER A 777 46.77 -16.91 -11.12
N ASP A 778 48.03 -17.28 -10.91
CA ASP A 778 48.76 -16.99 -9.68
C ASP A 778 48.70 -15.48 -9.32
N TYR A 779 48.70 -15.18 -8.04
CA TYR A 779 48.91 -13.81 -7.56
C TYR A 779 50.27 -13.31 -8.05
N ALA A 780 50.33 -12.08 -8.58
CA ALA A 780 51.50 -11.58 -9.28
C ALA A 780 52.74 -11.49 -8.38
N ASN A 781 52.55 -11.11 -7.11
CA ASN A 781 53.59 -11.07 -6.09
C ASN A 781 53.77 -12.41 -5.33
N ARG A 782 53.03 -13.47 -5.67
CA ARG A 782 53.10 -14.78 -4.99
C ARG A 782 52.91 -15.96 -5.97
N PRO A 783 53.93 -16.29 -6.78
CA PRO A 783 53.87 -17.42 -7.71
C PRO A 783 53.54 -18.76 -7.02
N GLY A 784 52.75 -19.59 -7.68
CA GLY A 784 52.25 -20.87 -7.17
C GLY A 784 51.04 -20.78 -6.25
N HIS A 785 50.56 -19.57 -5.92
CA HIS A 785 49.42 -19.35 -5.04
C HIS A 785 48.28 -18.64 -5.78
N ARG A 786 47.05 -19.18 -5.68
CA ARG A 786 45.85 -18.68 -6.39
C ARG A 786 44.67 -18.37 -5.47
N GLY A 787 44.86 -18.47 -4.16
CA GLY A 787 43.75 -18.52 -3.21
C GLY A 787 42.86 -19.74 -3.47
N ALA A 788 41.63 -19.71 -2.97
CA ALA A 788 40.69 -20.82 -3.13
C ALA A 788 39.23 -20.35 -3.03
N PRO A 789 38.29 -21.03 -3.71
CA PRO A 789 36.87 -20.81 -3.47
C PRO A 789 36.48 -21.24 -2.05
N SER A 790 35.46 -20.59 -1.47
CA SER A 790 35.01 -20.86 -0.09
C SER A 790 34.45 -22.27 0.09
N LEU A 791 33.95 -22.88 -0.98
CA LEU A 791 33.52 -24.28 -1.05
C LEU A 791 34.07 -24.94 -2.32
N PRO A 792 34.25 -26.28 -2.34
CA PRO A 792 34.50 -26.98 -3.59
C PRO A 792 33.47 -26.59 -4.66
N PRO A 793 33.88 -26.31 -5.92
CA PRO A 793 32.98 -25.77 -6.95
C PRO A 793 31.65 -26.51 -7.13
N HIS A 794 31.68 -27.84 -7.04
CA HIS A 794 30.50 -28.69 -7.16
C HIS A 794 29.52 -28.53 -5.98
N GLU A 795 30.03 -28.34 -4.76
CA GLU A 795 29.21 -28.07 -3.57
C GLU A 795 28.61 -26.67 -3.62
N PHE A 796 29.39 -25.67 -4.03
CA PHE A 796 28.89 -24.31 -4.22
C PHE A 796 27.77 -24.26 -5.26
N THR A 797 27.96 -24.92 -6.40
CA THR A 797 26.95 -25.02 -7.47
C THR A 797 25.68 -25.70 -6.97
N ALA A 798 25.81 -26.81 -6.23
CA ALA A 798 24.67 -27.54 -5.67
C ALA A 798 23.91 -26.68 -4.64
N MET A 799 24.63 -25.96 -3.78
CA MET A 799 24.03 -25.04 -2.80
C MET A 799 23.26 -23.91 -3.48
N LEU A 800 23.87 -23.22 -4.46
CA LEU A 800 23.20 -22.14 -5.18
C LEU A 800 21.98 -22.65 -5.95
N THR A 801 22.09 -23.82 -6.59
CA THR A 801 20.97 -24.48 -7.28
C THR A 801 19.81 -24.78 -6.33
N GLU A 802 20.09 -25.20 -5.10
CA GLU A 802 19.04 -25.42 -4.11
C GLU A 802 18.41 -24.11 -3.62
N LEU A 803 19.20 -23.06 -3.37
CA LEU A 803 18.67 -21.75 -2.96
C LEU A 803 17.78 -21.13 -4.04
N ASP A 804 18.20 -21.20 -5.30
CA ASP A 804 17.39 -20.79 -6.46
C ASP A 804 16.09 -21.61 -6.56
N ARG A 805 16.14 -22.94 -6.36
CA ARG A 805 14.95 -23.81 -6.30
C ARG A 805 13.98 -23.41 -5.18
N LEU A 806 14.50 -22.90 -4.07
CA LEU A 806 13.71 -22.39 -2.93
C LEU A 806 13.14 -20.98 -3.18
N GLY A 807 13.46 -20.37 -4.33
CA GLY A 807 13.00 -19.03 -4.72
C GLY A 807 13.83 -17.90 -4.13
N PHE A 808 15.01 -18.18 -3.59
CA PHE A 808 15.89 -17.14 -3.06
C PHE A 808 16.71 -16.48 -4.16
N GLN A 809 16.75 -15.16 -4.09
CA GLN A 809 17.79 -14.37 -4.74
C GLN A 809 19.07 -14.45 -3.91
N THR A 810 20.22 -14.64 -4.56
CA THR A 810 21.51 -14.68 -3.86
C THR A 810 22.23 -13.35 -3.99
N HIS A 811 22.98 -12.96 -2.96
CA HIS A 811 23.89 -11.81 -2.94
C HIS A 811 25.29 -12.35 -2.66
N THR A 812 26.00 -12.73 -3.71
CA THR A 812 27.20 -13.56 -3.61
C THR A 812 28.46 -12.70 -3.61
N HIS A 813 29.24 -12.74 -2.53
CA HIS A 813 30.59 -12.16 -2.47
C HIS A 813 31.51 -12.86 -3.48
N ALA A 814 32.08 -12.09 -4.42
CA ALA A 814 33.10 -12.59 -5.34
C ALA A 814 34.08 -11.47 -5.76
N THR A 815 35.35 -11.56 -5.37
CA THR A 815 36.37 -10.54 -5.69
C THR A 815 37.34 -11.01 -6.78
N GLY A 816 37.80 -12.27 -6.72
CA GLY A 816 38.73 -12.86 -7.67
C GLY A 816 38.05 -13.32 -8.96
N ASP A 817 38.81 -13.36 -10.05
CA ASP A 817 38.29 -13.73 -11.37
C ASP A 817 37.79 -15.19 -11.43
N TRP A 818 38.33 -16.10 -10.63
CA TRP A 818 37.81 -17.47 -10.52
C TRP A 818 36.55 -17.53 -9.65
N GLY A 819 36.49 -16.76 -8.55
CA GLY A 819 35.30 -16.65 -7.71
C GLY A 819 34.08 -16.11 -8.48
N ILE A 820 34.28 -15.06 -9.26
CA ILE A 820 33.25 -14.46 -10.13
C ILE A 820 32.77 -15.49 -11.16
N ARG A 821 33.69 -16.17 -11.83
CA ARG A 821 33.36 -17.23 -12.82
C ARG A 821 32.56 -18.37 -12.18
N LEU A 822 32.96 -18.83 -11.00
CA LEU A 822 32.24 -19.86 -10.25
C LEU A 822 30.80 -19.44 -9.93
N ALA A 823 30.59 -18.18 -9.50
CA ALA A 823 29.26 -17.67 -9.22
C ALA A 823 28.40 -17.63 -10.50
N LEU A 824 28.94 -17.14 -11.62
CA LEU A 824 28.24 -17.12 -12.92
C LEU A 824 27.90 -18.52 -13.42
N ASP A 825 28.86 -19.45 -13.37
CA ASP A 825 28.66 -20.86 -13.75
C ASP A 825 27.56 -21.52 -12.91
N SER A 826 27.52 -21.21 -11.61
CA SER A 826 26.53 -21.75 -10.69
C SER A 826 25.13 -21.19 -10.96
N ILE A 827 25.01 -19.89 -11.23
CA ILE A 827 23.73 -19.24 -11.57
C ILE A 827 23.20 -19.76 -12.91
N GLU A 828 24.07 -19.90 -13.91
CA GLU A 828 23.72 -20.48 -15.21
C GLU A 828 23.22 -21.92 -15.06
N HIS A 829 23.93 -22.72 -14.25
CA HIS A 829 23.54 -24.09 -13.97
C HIS A 829 22.17 -24.16 -13.26
N ALA A 830 21.99 -23.39 -12.19
CA ALA A 830 20.75 -23.34 -11.42
C ALA A 830 19.55 -23.00 -12.32
N GLY A 831 19.67 -21.94 -13.11
CA GLY A 831 18.63 -21.52 -14.03
C GLY A 831 18.31 -22.55 -15.12
N ARG A 832 19.28 -23.36 -15.55
CA ARG A 832 19.05 -24.48 -16.49
C ARG A 832 18.35 -25.66 -15.81
N VAL A 833 18.70 -25.99 -14.57
CA VAL A 833 18.13 -27.12 -13.82
C VAL A 833 16.72 -26.81 -13.33
N ASN A 834 16.50 -25.62 -12.76
CA ASN A 834 15.24 -25.25 -12.14
C ASN A 834 14.27 -24.53 -13.09
N GLY A 835 14.75 -24.04 -14.24
CA GLY A 835 13.92 -23.29 -15.18
C GLY A 835 13.57 -21.88 -14.70
N THR A 836 14.40 -21.29 -13.83
CA THR A 836 14.17 -19.96 -13.26
C THR A 836 14.12 -18.90 -14.35
N ALA A 837 12.96 -18.23 -14.46
CA ALA A 837 12.69 -17.21 -15.47
C ALA A 837 13.35 -15.86 -15.13
N ASP A 838 13.38 -15.50 -13.84
CA ASP A 838 13.99 -14.27 -13.33
C ASP A 838 15.23 -14.61 -12.52
N ARG A 839 16.41 -14.41 -13.13
CA ARG A 839 17.72 -14.80 -12.58
C ARG A 839 18.50 -13.62 -12.02
N ARG A 840 17.81 -12.61 -11.48
CA ARG A 840 18.41 -11.41 -10.87
C ARG A 840 19.26 -11.69 -9.61
N HIS A 841 19.95 -12.82 -9.51
CA HIS A 841 20.99 -13.02 -8.51
C HIS A 841 22.04 -11.90 -8.60
N GLY A 842 22.51 -11.44 -7.44
CA GLY A 842 23.57 -10.46 -7.31
C GLY A 842 24.93 -11.12 -7.09
N ILE A 843 25.95 -10.59 -7.77
CA ILE A 843 27.36 -10.81 -7.43
C ILE A 843 27.90 -9.48 -6.91
N VAL A 844 28.52 -9.52 -5.74
CA VAL A 844 29.01 -8.36 -5.00
C VAL A 844 30.51 -8.20 -5.23
N HIS A 845 30.96 -6.94 -5.26
CA HIS A 845 32.33 -6.48 -5.42
C HIS A 845 32.78 -6.54 -6.87
N VAL A 846 32.82 -7.74 -7.46
CA VAL A 846 33.19 -7.94 -8.88
C VAL A 846 34.50 -7.22 -9.19
N GLU A 847 35.50 -7.38 -8.31
CA GLU A 847 36.70 -6.53 -8.32
C GLU A 847 37.61 -6.85 -9.50
N CYS A 848 37.93 -8.12 -9.73
CA CYS A 848 38.79 -8.56 -10.82
C CYS A 848 37.97 -9.31 -11.88
N LEU A 849 37.28 -8.57 -12.77
CA LEU A 849 36.40 -9.17 -13.76
C LEU A 849 37.15 -9.60 -15.04
N HIS A 850 37.20 -10.91 -15.30
CA HIS A 850 37.76 -11.44 -16.54
C HIS A 850 36.96 -10.95 -17.78
N PRO A 851 37.62 -10.54 -18.88
CA PRO A 851 36.92 -10.04 -20.08
C PRO A 851 35.91 -11.01 -20.69
N GLU A 852 36.18 -12.31 -20.64
CA GLU A 852 35.27 -13.35 -21.14
C GLU A 852 33.98 -13.49 -20.32
N ASP A 853 34.02 -13.11 -19.03
CA ASP A 853 32.87 -13.24 -18.14
C ASP A 853 32.00 -11.98 -18.12
N LEU A 854 32.51 -10.85 -18.62
CA LEU A 854 31.78 -9.58 -18.65
C LEU A 854 30.44 -9.65 -19.40
N PRO A 855 30.34 -10.21 -20.62
CA PRO A 855 29.06 -10.30 -21.32
C PRO A 855 28.01 -11.17 -20.59
N ARG A 856 28.49 -12.14 -19.80
CA ARG A 856 27.62 -13.13 -19.12
C ARG A 856 26.70 -12.48 -18.09
N PHE A 857 27.07 -11.34 -17.51
CA PHE A 857 26.18 -10.62 -16.59
C PHE A 857 24.86 -10.25 -17.25
N ARG A 858 24.89 -9.71 -18.48
CA ARG A 858 23.68 -9.41 -19.24
C ARG A 858 22.98 -10.67 -19.72
N GLU A 859 23.72 -11.63 -20.27
CA GLU A 859 23.16 -12.86 -20.84
C GLU A 859 22.39 -13.68 -19.81
N LEU A 860 22.89 -13.72 -18.58
CA LEU A 860 22.29 -14.45 -17.46
C LEU A 860 21.30 -13.60 -16.65
N GLY A 861 21.25 -12.27 -16.86
CA GLY A 861 20.42 -11.36 -16.08
C GLY A 861 20.92 -11.11 -14.65
N VAL A 862 22.22 -11.33 -14.40
CA VAL A 862 22.89 -11.16 -13.11
C VAL A 862 23.13 -9.68 -12.82
N VAL A 863 22.99 -9.30 -11.55
CA VAL A 863 23.27 -7.95 -11.06
C VAL A 863 24.71 -7.87 -10.58
N ALA A 864 25.46 -6.90 -11.07
CA ALA A 864 26.74 -6.50 -10.49
C ALA A 864 26.50 -5.45 -9.40
N ALA A 865 26.64 -5.84 -8.13
CA ALA A 865 26.52 -4.96 -6.97
C ALA A 865 27.93 -4.49 -6.55
N MET A 866 28.32 -3.29 -6.95
CA MET A 866 29.72 -2.85 -6.88
C MET A 866 29.91 -1.61 -6.00
N GLN A 867 31.13 -1.42 -5.49
CA GLN A 867 31.50 -0.32 -4.62
C GLN A 867 32.45 0.63 -5.34
N PRO A 868 31.97 1.79 -5.84
CA PRO A 868 32.83 2.75 -6.53
C PRO A 868 34.07 3.16 -5.73
N ARG A 869 33.93 3.32 -4.41
CA ARG A 869 35.05 3.73 -3.55
C ARG A 869 36.23 2.77 -3.59
N HIS A 870 35.99 1.46 -3.75
CA HIS A 870 37.03 0.44 -3.67
C HIS A 870 38.07 0.55 -4.79
N CYS A 871 37.75 1.16 -5.93
CA CYS A 871 38.71 1.32 -7.02
C CYS A 871 39.72 2.45 -6.83
N SER A 872 39.61 3.21 -5.73
CA SER A 872 40.38 4.43 -5.53
C SER A 872 41.85 4.15 -5.21
N PRO A 873 42.82 4.79 -5.89
CA PRO A 873 44.25 4.55 -5.72
C PRO A 873 44.77 4.60 -4.28
N ASP A 874 44.22 5.46 -3.44
CA ASP A 874 44.60 5.60 -2.02
C ASP A 874 44.24 4.39 -1.15
N LEU A 875 43.33 3.52 -1.60
CA LEU A 875 43.01 2.25 -0.94
C LEU A 875 43.75 1.06 -1.55
N VAL A 876 43.90 1.04 -2.87
CA VAL A 876 44.40 -0.15 -3.59
C VAL A 876 45.91 -0.17 -3.84
N ALA A 877 46.58 0.99 -3.70
CA ALA A 877 48.01 1.09 -3.95
C ALA A 877 48.81 0.26 -2.94
N GLY A 878 49.80 -0.50 -3.45
CA GLY A 878 50.72 -1.31 -2.64
C GLY A 878 50.18 -2.68 -2.17
N THR A 879 48.87 -2.90 -2.14
CA THR A 879 48.29 -4.20 -1.75
C THR A 879 47.61 -4.86 -2.95
N TRP A 880 46.40 -4.41 -3.30
CA TRP A 880 45.60 -4.97 -4.39
C TRP A 880 46.35 -4.89 -5.73
N MET A 881 46.95 -3.72 -6.02
CA MET A 881 47.70 -3.49 -7.25
C MET A 881 48.86 -4.48 -7.43
N GLU A 882 49.61 -4.76 -6.36
CA GLU A 882 50.74 -5.70 -6.37
C GLU A 882 50.28 -7.16 -6.43
N ASN A 883 49.17 -7.48 -5.74
CA ASN A 883 48.58 -8.82 -5.73
C ASN A 883 48.07 -9.24 -7.11
N VAL A 884 47.41 -8.32 -7.83
CA VAL A 884 46.85 -8.59 -9.17
C VAL A 884 47.89 -8.40 -10.29
N GLY A 885 48.76 -7.39 -10.18
CA GLY A 885 49.79 -7.07 -11.16
C GLY A 885 49.29 -6.27 -12.36
N GLU A 886 50.17 -5.44 -12.91
CA GLU A 886 49.87 -4.43 -13.95
C GLU A 886 49.17 -5.00 -15.18
N ASP A 887 49.58 -6.20 -15.62
CA ASP A 887 49.00 -6.91 -16.77
C ASP A 887 47.50 -7.23 -16.64
N ARG A 888 46.94 -7.12 -15.43
CA ARG A 888 45.53 -7.44 -15.13
C ARG A 888 44.77 -6.26 -14.50
N TRP A 889 45.35 -5.07 -14.42
CA TRP A 889 44.67 -3.90 -13.85
C TRP A 889 43.46 -3.45 -14.71
N ASP A 890 43.40 -3.83 -15.97
CA ASP A 890 42.21 -3.62 -16.84
C ASP A 890 40.97 -4.39 -16.38
N ARG A 891 41.13 -5.35 -15.45
CA ARG A 891 40.05 -6.12 -14.84
C ARG A 891 39.43 -5.44 -13.62
N ALA A 892 40.07 -4.40 -13.10
CA ALA A 892 39.71 -3.74 -11.84
C ALA A 892 38.39 -2.96 -11.96
N TRP A 893 37.35 -3.42 -11.25
CA TRP A 893 36.05 -2.73 -11.09
C TRP A 893 35.52 -2.10 -12.39
N ARG A 894 35.14 -2.95 -13.35
CA ARG A 894 34.80 -2.55 -14.73
C ARG A 894 33.39 -1.93 -14.87
N PHE A 895 33.14 -0.84 -14.15
CA PHE A 895 31.81 -0.23 -14.04
C PHE A 895 31.24 0.20 -15.40
N ARG A 896 32.04 0.94 -16.17
CA ARG A 896 31.61 1.46 -17.48
C ARG A 896 31.41 0.33 -18.45
N SER A 897 32.34 -0.62 -18.52
CA SER A 897 32.23 -1.75 -19.43
C SER A 897 30.99 -2.61 -19.13
N LEU A 898 30.66 -2.85 -17.85
CA LEU A 898 29.43 -3.53 -17.46
C LEU A 898 28.18 -2.73 -17.87
N ALA A 899 28.14 -1.42 -17.61
CA ALA A 899 27.03 -0.56 -18.01
C ALA A 899 26.82 -0.54 -19.53
N GLU A 900 27.89 -0.38 -20.32
CA GLU A 900 27.84 -0.37 -21.79
C GLU A 900 27.44 -1.72 -22.38
N SER A 901 27.79 -2.84 -21.72
CA SER A 901 27.32 -4.16 -22.12
C SER A 901 25.80 -4.33 -21.96
N GLY A 902 25.15 -3.50 -21.14
CA GLY A 902 23.75 -3.61 -20.75
C GLY A 902 23.50 -4.55 -19.57
N ALA A 903 24.53 -4.87 -18.79
CA ALA A 903 24.37 -5.58 -17.52
C ALA A 903 23.63 -4.71 -16.49
N ALA A 904 22.93 -5.36 -15.56
CA ALA A 904 22.35 -4.64 -14.42
C ALA A 904 23.46 -4.27 -13.44
N LEU A 905 23.62 -2.98 -13.17
CA LEU A 905 24.62 -2.43 -12.27
C LEU A 905 23.93 -1.71 -11.10
N ALA A 906 24.32 -2.05 -9.88
CA ALA A 906 23.88 -1.41 -8.65
C ALA A 906 25.09 -0.95 -7.85
N PHE A 907 25.07 0.27 -7.33
CA PHE A 907 26.15 0.81 -6.52
C PHE A 907 25.85 0.75 -5.03
N SER A 908 26.93 0.74 -4.25
CA SER A 908 26.90 0.61 -2.81
C SER A 908 28.17 1.18 -2.16
N SER A 909 28.14 1.39 -0.85
CA SER A 909 29.30 1.84 -0.08
C SER A 909 30.14 0.69 0.49
N ASP A 910 29.50 -0.46 0.75
CA ASP A 910 30.04 -1.50 1.64
C ASP A 910 30.45 -0.93 3.00
N TRP A 911 29.64 0.01 3.51
CA TRP A 911 29.88 0.62 4.81
C TRP A 911 30.07 -0.46 5.88
N GLN A 912 31.09 -0.40 6.75
CA GLN A 912 32.05 0.70 6.94
C GLN A 912 33.43 0.46 6.30
N VAL A 913 33.54 -0.40 5.28
CA VAL A 913 34.76 -0.63 4.49
C VAL A 913 35.08 0.61 3.64
N GLY A 914 34.09 1.10 2.90
CA GLY A 914 34.11 2.41 2.24
C GLY A 914 33.28 3.44 3.00
N GLU A 915 33.54 4.73 2.75
CA GLU A 915 32.75 5.82 3.31
C GLU A 915 31.29 5.70 2.84
N MET A 916 30.34 5.87 3.77
CA MET A 916 28.91 5.70 3.49
C MET A 916 28.37 6.72 2.48
N ASP A 917 28.97 7.91 2.42
CA ASP A 917 28.46 9.03 1.62
C ASP A 917 28.49 8.69 0.11
N PRO A 918 27.32 8.62 -0.57
CA PRO A 918 27.28 8.34 -1.99
C PRO A 918 27.97 9.40 -2.85
N LEU A 919 28.19 10.63 -2.36
CA LEU A 919 28.98 11.64 -3.08
C LEU A 919 30.45 11.24 -3.22
N VAL A 920 31.00 10.54 -2.23
CA VAL A 920 32.34 9.93 -2.30
C VAL A 920 32.35 8.83 -3.38
N GLY A 921 31.33 7.96 -3.38
CA GLY A 921 31.19 6.93 -4.40
C GLY A 921 31.01 7.49 -5.82
N LEU A 922 30.19 8.53 -5.98
CA LEU A 922 30.02 9.25 -7.25
C LEU A 922 31.34 9.87 -7.70
N TYR A 923 32.06 10.54 -6.82
CA TYR A 923 33.39 11.06 -7.11
C TYR A 923 34.34 9.97 -7.61
N SER A 924 34.44 8.83 -6.92
CA SER A 924 35.28 7.71 -7.34
C SER A 924 34.85 7.12 -8.69
N ALA A 925 33.54 6.98 -8.95
CA ALA A 925 33.04 6.50 -10.24
C ALA A 925 33.38 7.45 -11.40
N LEU A 926 33.31 8.76 -11.16
CA LEU A 926 33.53 9.78 -12.19
C LEU A 926 35.01 10.03 -12.47
N THR A 927 35.85 9.93 -11.45
CA THR A 927 37.26 10.34 -11.54
C THR A 927 38.24 9.18 -11.54
N ARG A 928 37.87 8.04 -10.94
CA ARG A 928 38.79 6.93 -10.65
C ARG A 928 40.07 7.41 -9.94
N SER A 929 39.95 8.48 -9.14
CA SER A 929 41.07 9.18 -8.49
C SER A 929 41.00 9.04 -6.98
N GLY A 930 42.14 9.20 -6.32
CA GLY A 930 42.19 9.34 -4.87
C GLY A 930 41.35 10.54 -4.41
N LEU A 931 40.92 10.55 -3.14
CA LEU A 931 40.12 11.65 -2.59
C LEU A 931 40.87 13.00 -2.54
N ASP A 932 42.20 12.98 -2.69
CA ASP A 932 43.02 14.19 -2.86
C ASP A 932 42.98 14.78 -4.29
N GLY A 933 42.39 14.04 -5.24
CA GLY A 933 42.28 14.41 -6.65
C GLY A 933 43.59 14.39 -7.43
N ARG A 934 44.68 13.85 -6.86
CA ARG A 934 46.03 13.97 -7.46
C ARG A 934 46.36 12.85 -8.44
N THR A 935 45.93 11.63 -8.15
CA THR A 935 46.30 10.43 -8.91
C THR A 935 45.05 9.69 -9.33
N ASP A 936 44.92 9.43 -10.64
CA ASP A 936 43.90 8.54 -11.20
C ASP A 936 44.51 7.17 -11.55
N TRP A 937 43.66 6.14 -11.55
CA TRP A 937 44.04 4.78 -11.96
C TRP A 937 42.87 4.15 -12.70
N THR A 938 43.15 3.38 -13.75
CA THR A 938 42.11 2.81 -14.65
C THR A 938 41.06 3.82 -15.15
N PRO A 939 41.48 5.02 -15.64
CA PRO A 939 40.55 6.10 -15.99
C PRO A 939 39.61 5.77 -17.16
N PHE A 940 39.86 4.69 -17.90
CA PHE A 940 38.98 4.21 -18.97
C PHE A 940 37.65 3.62 -18.45
N GLU A 941 37.55 3.24 -17.17
CA GLU A 941 36.32 2.76 -16.51
C GLU A 941 35.52 3.88 -15.82
N ARG A 942 35.86 5.15 -16.06
CA ARG A 942 35.08 6.30 -15.55
C ARG A 942 33.63 6.27 -16.07
N MET A 943 32.69 6.61 -15.20
CA MET A 943 31.28 6.76 -15.54
C MET A 943 30.87 8.24 -15.57
N ASP A 944 29.84 8.56 -16.37
CA ASP A 944 29.16 9.84 -16.23
C ASP A 944 28.23 9.87 -15.01
N LEU A 945 27.87 11.09 -14.59
CA LEU A 945 27.03 11.30 -13.41
C LEU A 945 25.64 10.67 -13.53
N ASP A 946 25.04 10.68 -14.72
CA ASP A 946 23.69 10.13 -14.91
C ASP A 946 23.69 8.60 -14.71
N SER A 947 24.69 7.93 -15.29
CA SER A 947 24.87 6.49 -15.19
C SER A 947 25.22 6.06 -13.77
N ALA A 948 26.07 6.81 -13.07
CA ALA A 948 26.42 6.54 -11.68
C ALA A 948 25.23 6.78 -10.72
N LEU A 949 24.48 7.86 -10.88
CA LEU A 949 23.26 8.10 -10.10
C LEU A 949 22.18 7.04 -10.40
N ARG A 950 22.03 6.59 -11.65
CA ARG A 950 21.13 5.47 -11.97
C ARG A 950 21.53 4.20 -11.25
N ALA A 951 22.82 3.86 -11.18
CA ALA A 951 23.31 2.70 -10.44
C ALA A 951 23.00 2.78 -8.94
N TYR A 952 23.08 3.98 -8.33
CA TYR A 952 22.69 4.22 -6.94
C TYR A 952 21.17 4.34 -6.70
N THR A 953 20.35 4.43 -7.74
CA THR A 953 18.89 4.63 -7.59
C THR A 953 18.12 3.51 -8.26
N ARG A 954 17.77 3.65 -9.53
CA ARG A 954 17.01 2.64 -10.29
C ARG A 954 17.73 1.30 -10.39
N GLY A 955 19.06 1.29 -10.46
CA GLY A 955 19.90 0.08 -10.47
C GLY A 955 19.75 -0.71 -9.18
N GLY A 956 19.89 -0.04 -8.03
CA GLY A 956 19.58 -0.63 -6.73
C GLY A 956 18.13 -1.10 -6.60
N ALA A 957 17.15 -0.33 -7.09
CA ALA A 957 15.75 -0.74 -7.06
C ALA A 957 15.51 -2.01 -7.90
N TRP A 958 16.06 -2.07 -9.11
CA TRP A 958 16.00 -3.22 -10.01
C TRP A 958 16.65 -4.46 -9.42
N ALA A 959 17.78 -4.28 -8.73
CA ALA A 959 18.51 -5.35 -8.08
C ALA A 959 17.66 -6.11 -7.06
N TRP A 960 16.66 -5.46 -6.45
CA TRP A 960 15.87 -6.02 -5.35
C TRP A 960 14.36 -6.05 -5.65
N HIS A 961 13.98 -6.09 -6.94
CA HIS A 961 12.59 -6.18 -7.41
C HIS A 961 11.69 -5.03 -6.91
N ALA A 962 12.24 -3.82 -6.83
CA ALA A 962 11.58 -2.63 -6.32
C ALA A 962 11.49 -1.50 -7.37
N GLU A 963 11.86 -1.74 -8.62
CA GLU A 963 11.92 -0.75 -9.72
C GLU A 963 10.59 -0.06 -10.06
N ASP A 964 9.46 -0.68 -9.70
CA ASP A 964 8.13 -0.12 -9.93
C ASP A 964 7.71 0.90 -8.85
N GLU A 965 8.38 0.89 -7.70
CA GLU A 965 8.05 1.70 -6.53
C GLU A 965 9.18 2.64 -6.07
N LEU A 966 10.45 2.21 -6.18
CA LEU A 966 11.63 2.90 -5.65
C LEU A 966 12.60 3.32 -6.76
N GLY A 967 13.53 4.21 -6.42
CA GLY A 967 14.64 4.62 -7.31
C GLY A 967 14.22 5.42 -8.54
N VAL A 968 12.97 5.93 -8.58
CA VAL A 968 12.41 6.72 -9.70
C VAL A 968 11.55 7.88 -9.20
N ILE A 969 11.56 9.01 -9.94
CA ILE A 969 10.63 10.13 -9.70
C ILE A 969 9.57 10.12 -10.80
N ARG A 970 8.41 9.52 -10.50
CA ARG A 970 7.22 9.55 -11.37
C ARG A 970 5.95 9.42 -10.53
N PRO A 971 4.81 9.92 -11.02
CA PRO A 971 3.53 9.69 -10.34
C PRO A 971 3.27 8.21 -10.07
N GLY A 972 2.88 7.90 -8.84
CA GLY A 972 2.63 6.54 -8.34
C GLY A 972 3.80 5.87 -7.63
N ALA A 973 5.04 6.34 -7.81
CA ALA A 973 6.20 5.84 -7.08
C ALA A 973 6.23 6.35 -5.62
N ARG A 974 6.99 5.68 -4.75
CA ARG A 974 7.24 6.12 -3.36
C ARG A 974 8.01 7.43 -3.38
N ALA A 975 7.67 8.33 -2.46
CA ALA A 975 8.36 9.60 -2.29
C ALA A 975 9.65 9.42 -1.47
N ASP A 976 10.54 8.57 -1.97
CA ASP A 976 11.89 8.38 -1.47
C ASP A 976 12.80 9.30 -2.32
N LEU A 977 13.25 10.42 -1.75
CA LEU A 977 13.87 11.54 -2.47
C LEU A 977 15.06 12.12 -1.71
N VAL A 978 16.04 12.64 -2.44
CA VAL A 978 17.13 13.45 -1.89
C VAL A 978 17.12 14.83 -2.54
N VAL A 979 17.31 15.86 -1.72
CA VAL A 979 17.65 17.21 -2.16
C VAL A 979 19.11 17.47 -1.81
N TRP A 980 19.93 17.71 -2.83
CA TRP A 980 21.36 17.99 -2.66
C TRP A 980 21.60 19.48 -2.39
N SER A 981 22.69 19.81 -1.68
CA SER A 981 23.07 21.20 -1.38
C SER A 981 23.33 22.07 -2.61
N ALA A 982 23.61 21.45 -3.76
CA ALA A 982 23.80 22.11 -5.05
C ALA A 982 23.28 21.25 -6.22
N ASP A 983 23.21 21.85 -7.41
CA ASP A 983 22.98 21.11 -8.65
C ASP A 983 24.27 20.41 -9.09
N LEU A 984 24.36 19.10 -8.79
CA LEU A 984 25.55 18.27 -9.03
C LEU A 984 25.97 18.25 -10.52
N TYR A 985 25.05 18.51 -11.46
CA TYR A 985 25.36 18.54 -12.89
C TYR A 985 26.10 19.81 -13.35
N ARG A 986 26.24 20.80 -12.46
CA ARG A 986 26.96 22.07 -12.71
C ARG A 986 28.32 22.12 -12.03
N LEU A 987 28.70 21.05 -11.35
CA LEU A 987 29.92 20.95 -10.58
C LEU A 987 30.98 20.16 -11.34
N GLU A 988 32.24 20.55 -11.17
CA GLU A 988 33.34 19.66 -11.49
C GLU A 988 33.39 18.52 -10.47
N PRO A 989 33.81 17.29 -10.86
CA PRO A 989 33.73 16.12 -9.98
C PRO A 989 34.34 16.32 -8.59
N GLY A 990 35.48 17.01 -8.47
CA GLY A 990 36.12 17.26 -7.18
C GLY A 990 35.28 18.08 -6.20
N GLN A 991 34.36 18.91 -6.70
CA GLN A 991 33.48 19.73 -5.86
C GLN A 991 32.31 18.93 -5.27
N LEU A 992 32.10 17.68 -5.70
CA LEU A 992 31.07 16.79 -5.16
C LEU A 992 31.35 16.45 -3.69
N LEU A 993 32.64 16.36 -3.31
CA LEU A 993 33.06 16.05 -1.94
C LEU A 993 32.72 17.16 -0.93
N ASP A 994 32.46 18.38 -1.40
CA ASP A 994 32.02 19.51 -0.57
C ASP A 994 30.49 19.60 -0.42
N GLN A 995 29.74 18.73 -1.12
CA GLN A 995 28.29 18.73 -1.09
C GLN A 995 27.74 17.80 0.00
N ARG A 996 26.43 17.91 0.26
CA ARG A 996 25.70 17.04 1.18
C ARG A 996 24.25 16.87 0.76
N ALA A 997 23.57 15.90 1.34
CA ALA A 997 22.12 15.84 1.32
C ALA A 997 21.56 16.90 2.28
N ASP A 998 20.87 17.92 1.76
CA ASP A 998 20.20 18.92 2.59
C ASP A 998 18.88 18.39 3.14
N LEU A 999 18.14 17.60 2.34
CA LEU A 999 16.91 16.94 2.73
C LEU A 999 16.90 15.49 2.24
N THR A 1000 16.45 14.57 3.10
CA THR A 1000 16.18 13.18 2.74
C THR A 1000 14.76 12.84 3.14
N LEU A 1001 14.01 12.27 2.18
CA LEU A 1001 12.64 11.86 2.38
C LEU A 1001 12.52 10.36 2.18
N VAL A 1002 11.80 9.67 3.08
CA VAL A 1002 11.41 8.26 2.94
C VAL A 1002 9.90 8.17 3.09
N GLY A 1003 9.23 7.65 2.06
CA GLY A 1003 7.77 7.60 2.00
C GLY A 1003 7.14 8.97 2.18
N GLY A 1004 7.77 10.04 1.68
CA GLY A 1004 7.30 11.42 1.80
C GLY A 1004 7.54 12.09 3.16
N ALA A 1005 7.98 11.34 4.17
CA ALA A 1005 8.37 11.90 5.45
C ALA A 1005 9.79 12.46 5.35
N VAL A 1006 10.00 13.71 5.79
CA VAL A 1006 11.34 14.29 5.92
C VAL A 1006 12.03 13.63 7.10
N VAL A 1007 13.00 12.75 6.82
CA VAL A 1007 13.76 12.00 7.84
C VAL A 1007 15.10 12.65 8.14
N HIS A 1008 15.59 13.51 7.26
CA HIS A 1008 16.75 14.37 7.46
C HIS A 1008 16.49 15.77 6.92
N ASP A 1009 16.89 16.80 7.67
CA ASP A 1009 16.86 18.21 7.28
C ASP A 1009 18.05 18.96 7.91
N ALA A 1010 19.06 19.25 7.08
CA ALA A 1010 20.30 19.88 7.52
C ALA A 1010 20.10 21.29 8.10
N ASP A 1011 19.09 22.03 7.64
CA ASP A 1011 18.80 23.40 8.11
C ASP A 1011 18.16 23.36 9.51
N SER A 1012 17.36 22.34 9.82
CA SER A 1012 16.74 22.18 11.14
C SER A 1012 17.75 21.88 12.27
N VAL A 1013 18.85 21.19 11.95
CA VAL A 1013 19.94 20.89 12.89
C VAL A 1013 20.73 22.15 13.24
N SER A 1014 20.84 23.10 12.32
CA SER A 1014 21.53 24.39 12.55
C SER A 1014 20.73 25.36 13.44
N ALA A 1015 19.40 25.26 13.47
CA ALA A 1015 18.52 26.09 14.31
C ALA A 1015 18.40 25.60 15.77
N GLY A 1016 18.87 24.38 16.07
CA GLY A 1016 18.85 23.77 17.40
C GLY A 1016 20.11 24.00 18.25
N ALA A 1017 21.11 24.74 17.74
CA ALA A 1017 22.40 24.92 18.42
C ALA A 1017 22.39 25.94 19.59
N ASP A 1018 21.24 26.55 19.91
CA ASP A 1018 21.10 27.54 21.01
C ASP A 1018 20.29 27.04 22.22
N VAL A 1019 20.25 25.72 22.47
CA VAL A 1019 19.78 25.17 23.76
C VAL A 1019 20.89 24.33 24.40
N PRO A 1020 21.42 24.74 25.58
CA PRO A 1020 22.54 24.04 26.20
C PRO A 1020 22.08 22.69 26.75
N PHE A 1021 22.57 21.59 26.17
CA PHE A 1021 22.68 20.33 26.90
C PHE A 1021 23.83 20.48 27.92
N ALA A 1022 23.47 20.56 29.20
CA ALA A 1022 24.41 20.66 30.30
C ALA A 1022 24.94 19.27 30.71
N GLY A 1023 26.27 19.11 30.63
CA GLY A 1023 27.12 18.13 31.34
C GLY A 1023 27.39 16.82 30.58
N SER A 1024 28.60 16.43 30.18
CA SER A 1024 29.99 16.75 30.61
C SER A 1024 30.98 16.50 29.44
N GLY A 1025 31.73 17.49 28.94
CA GLY A 1025 33.17 17.76 29.25
C GLY A 1025 34.13 16.76 28.55
N ALA A 1026 35.05 17.10 27.64
CA ALA A 1026 35.89 18.29 27.51
C ALA A 1026 36.53 18.48 26.10
N ALA A 1027 36.72 19.76 25.74
CA ALA A 1027 37.72 20.43 24.87
C ALA A 1027 38.06 19.83 23.48
N GLY A 1028 37.91 20.49 22.33
CA GLY A 1028 37.98 21.93 22.05
C GLY A 1028 39.36 22.33 21.53
N HIS A 1029 39.61 22.16 20.22
CA HIS A 1029 40.61 22.97 19.50
C HIS A 1029 40.18 23.25 18.06
N THR A 1030 39.79 24.50 17.85
CA THR A 1030 39.80 25.23 16.58
C THR A 1030 41.24 25.38 16.08
N CYS A 1031 41.49 25.10 14.80
CA CYS A 1031 42.63 25.66 14.07
C CYS A 1031 42.13 26.39 12.82
N SER A 1032 42.33 27.69 12.84
CA SER A 1032 42.30 28.61 11.71
C SER A 1032 43.41 28.30 10.70
N HIS A 1033 43.10 28.52 9.42
CA HIS A 1033 43.92 28.55 8.20
C HIS A 1033 45.46 28.49 8.30
N GLY A 1034 46.03 27.68 7.40
CA GLY A 1034 47.40 27.73 6.88
C GLY A 1034 47.47 27.02 5.54
#